data_AF-A0A7C5ZV40-F1
#
_entry.id   AF-A0A7C5ZV40-F1
#
_cell.length_a   1.000
_cell.length_b   1.000
_cell.length_c   1.000
_cell.angle_alpha   90.00
_cell.angle_beta   90.00
_cell.angle_gamma   90.00
#
_symmetry.space_group_name_H-M   'P 1'
#
loop_
_entity.id
_entity.type
_entity.pdbx_description
1 polymer ?
#
loop_
_entity_poly.entity_id
_entity_poly.type
_entity_poly.pdbx_seq_one_letter_code
_entity_poly.pdbx_strand_id
1 'polypeptide(L)'
;MPGCVGSQNSDESNFVFLRSPVPCLKPIWQSFIGNVYEVLRKVTIMKCPNSPRFSHGLIHAFLILAFFAVTGSTALSQSGSSLIEPFDSGSLIIAMDNDKQGKGSGCNNSEAFNLRAYGLAVRLLYANVPLKWVIANKTTKDATDMTVNATRITGSNCQNGGTNTAFSGGPLVIPAEYASAATPVINAFNNEILGLDNDVRVYQANASFVAPVRYTLTHKPKIAVGPDGGGFGSGIYQELFDRAKLRDAANNPYYDNVDNIIISPDSCYTIAAQAHASSTAINFINIYRQFAESGGNLLLQCYSVDVFENEPIYGRFQTTLGWTVYGTNDDTAVNTTLAYPNPGMPFNQFIGILADTDGRVTEYSLANNSAFQNGTLVAATNTGGQNANKIVASVSRIGSSTAGGNVFELGGHAYNRITGGNNNTEIGRLNGERMALNSILVPATRPGCGLSIPSVKAFKVVRMSFDSNGNGLPNFGDRVEWELKYINDSNVDISNFQVSDPLDSKLIYYPSLIVTATSGSTATPNPAYNGTSVTQMLASGALLKAGGMITIKVKTVVNGFGTILNQGTGTGTGIPGGGVKTDTADNTTSGTVAGYPIGCGTNGGCLSQVAYQTTSNQDPTGIDLGTAPSAGPANVQGRVVDATGRGIGRAMLTLQNANNGTVWTVISNSFGYFTFTEIPSGEFYVLTVQSKGHAFSSNSYAFELNDNIAGLAFVADSPSAPTYVPSATGTNSKSTPSAPLSRSKQRP
;
A
#
# COMPACT_ATOMS: atom_id res chain seq x y z
N MET A 1 16.06 -61.45 -38.72
CA MET A 1 17.45 -61.52 -39.22
C MET A 1 17.66 -60.36 -40.20
N PRO A 2 18.87 -59.80 -40.30
CA PRO A 2 19.52 -58.90 -39.34
C PRO A 2 19.36 -57.43 -39.80
N GLY A 3 19.65 -56.36 -39.06
CA GLY A 3 20.58 -56.20 -37.95
C GLY A 3 21.88 -55.54 -38.43
N CYS A 4 22.27 -54.40 -37.84
CA CYS A 4 23.66 -54.05 -37.52
C CYS A 4 23.76 -52.74 -36.73
N VAL A 5 24.78 -52.67 -35.88
CA VAL A 5 25.12 -51.56 -34.98
C VAL A 5 26.55 -51.13 -35.28
N GLY A 6 26.83 -49.84 -35.12
CA GLY A 6 28.18 -49.30 -34.90
C GLY A 6 28.47 -48.05 -35.73
N SER A 7 29.35 -47.13 -35.33
CA SER A 7 30.01 -46.83 -34.05
C SER A 7 31.20 -45.95 -34.39
N GLN A 8 31.36 -44.78 -33.74
CA GLN A 8 32.62 -44.01 -33.65
C GLN A 8 33.22 -43.53 -35.00
N ASN A 9 34.07 -42.54 -35.13
CA ASN A 9 34.56 -41.34 -34.42
C ASN A 9 35.64 -40.78 -35.40
N SER A 10 36.17 -39.59 -35.15
CA SER A 10 37.44 -39.08 -35.72
C SER A 10 37.47 -38.87 -37.26
N ASP A 11 38.19 -37.90 -37.80
CA ASP A 11 38.79 -36.68 -37.21
C ASP A 11 39.10 -35.69 -38.35
N GLU A 12 39.42 -34.44 -37.98
CA GLU A 12 40.23 -33.51 -38.77
C GLU A 12 39.70 -33.03 -40.16
N SER A 13 40.02 -31.84 -40.67
CA SER A 13 40.73 -30.67 -40.11
C SER A 13 40.41 -29.43 -40.96
N ASN A 14 40.42 -28.24 -40.36
CA ASN A 14 41.35 -27.15 -40.73
C ASN A 14 41.25 -25.94 -39.79
N PHE A 15 42.41 -25.37 -39.49
CA PHE A 15 42.65 -24.38 -38.43
C PHE A 15 43.14 -23.03 -39.01
N VAL A 16 43.47 -22.10 -38.10
CA VAL A 16 44.31 -20.87 -38.21
C VAL A 16 43.49 -19.59 -37.97
N PHE A 17 43.38 -19.09 -36.72
CA PHE A 17 44.36 -18.31 -35.89
C PHE A 17 44.37 -16.81 -36.22
N LEU A 18 44.53 -15.82 -35.32
CA LEU A 18 44.99 -15.65 -33.92
C LEU A 18 44.23 -14.41 -33.34
N ARG A 19 44.16 -14.01 -32.05
CA ARG A 19 44.92 -14.23 -30.79
C ARG A 19 43.97 -14.37 -29.56
N SER A 20 44.56 -14.60 -28.38
CA SER A 20 43.95 -14.68 -27.03
C SER A 20 44.37 -13.46 -26.15
N PRO A 21 44.06 -13.31 -24.82
CA PRO A 21 44.06 -14.33 -23.75
C PRO A 21 42.84 -14.36 -22.78
N VAL A 22 42.79 -15.45 -22.00
CA VAL A 22 41.76 -15.84 -21.01
C VAL A 22 42.22 -15.45 -19.58
N PRO A 23 41.35 -15.47 -18.55
CA PRO A 23 41.49 -16.54 -17.55
C PRO A 23 40.18 -17.16 -17.02
N CYS A 24 40.32 -18.31 -16.37
CA CYS A 24 39.26 -19.28 -16.07
C CYS A 24 38.27 -18.90 -14.94
N LEU A 25 37.07 -19.50 -14.98
CA LEU A 25 36.12 -19.55 -13.86
C LEU A 25 36.04 -20.96 -13.26
N LYS A 26 36.18 -21.05 -11.93
CA LYS A 26 35.73 -22.16 -11.07
C LYS A 26 34.95 -21.57 -9.88
N PRO A 27 34.04 -22.34 -9.25
CA PRO A 27 32.91 -21.76 -8.53
C PRO A 27 33.26 -21.24 -7.12
N ILE A 28 32.64 -20.11 -6.75
CA ILE A 28 32.77 -19.51 -5.43
C ILE A 28 31.71 -20.09 -4.49
N TRP A 29 32.11 -21.07 -3.68
CA TRP A 29 31.40 -21.52 -2.49
C TRP A 29 32.22 -21.12 -1.24
N GLN A 30 32.28 -19.82 -0.91
CA GLN A 30 32.76 -19.28 0.37
C GLN A 30 32.59 -17.76 0.45
N SER A 31 31.35 -17.27 0.66
CA SER A 31 31.10 -15.85 0.93
C SER A 31 29.82 -15.63 1.76
N PHE A 32 29.80 -16.16 2.99
CA PHE A 32 28.71 -15.84 3.95
C PHE A 32 29.14 -15.77 5.44
N ILE A 33 30.44 -15.91 5.75
CA ILE A 33 30.97 -15.85 7.13
C ILE A 33 32.13 -14.82 7.24
N GLY A 34 31.98 -13.67 6.57
CA GLY A 34 32.99 -12.60 6.53
C GLY A 34 32.66 -11.34 7.34
N ASN A 35 31.38 -10.92 7.36
CA ASN A 35 31.04 -9.53 7.71
C ASN A 35 30.65 -9.27 9.19
N VAL A 36 30.69 -10.27 10.06
CA VAL A 36 30.39 -10.08 11.50
C VAL A 36 31.65 -9.68 12.30
N TYR A 37 32.85 -10.03 11.82
CA TYR A 37 34.10 -9.86 12.57
C TYR A 37 34.74 -8.45 12.48
N GLU A 38 34.41 -7.65 11.46
CA GLU A 38 34.98 -6.29 11.29
C GLU A 38 34.24 -5.21 12.11
N VAL A 39 32.96 -5.40 12.42
CA VAL A 39 32.15 -4.39 13.15
C VAL A 39 32.60 -4.25 14.62
N LEU A 40 33.11 -5.31 15.23
CA LEU A 40 33.54 -5.32 16.64
C LEU A 40 34.95 -4.74 16.89
N ARG A 41 35.67 -4.27 15.85
CA ARG A 41 37.03 -3.73 15.98
C ARG A 41 37.17 -2.20 16.06
N LYS A 42 36.07 -1.45 16.05
CA LYS A 42 36.08 0.04 16.03
C LYS A 42 35.45 0.71 17.26
N VAL A 43 35.66 0.16 18.45
CA VAL A 43 35.38 0.85 19.73
C VAL A 43 36.69 1.04 20.51
N THR A 44 37.46 2.04 20.12
CA THR A 44 38.69 2.44 20.83
C THR A 44 38.32 3.36 21.99
N ILE A 45 38.34 2.84 23.22
CA ILE A 45 38.08 3.61 24.44
C ILE A 45 39.31 4.47 24.79
N MET A 46 39.10 5.78 24.96
CA MET A 46 40.12 6.70 25.47
C MET A 46 40.55 6.35 26.90
N LYS A 47 41.85 6.33 27.16
CA LYS A 47 42.42 6.20 28.52
C LYS A 47 42.66 7.58 29.13
N CYS A 48 42.18 7.79 30.36
CA CYS A 48 42.74 8.76 31.31
C CYS A 48 43.29 8.03 32.54
N PRO A 49 44.46 8.41 33.08
CA PRO A 49 45.05 7.77 34.25
C PRO A 49 44.70 8.49 35.56
N ASN A 50 44.43 7.74 36.64
CA ASN A 50 44.85 8.00 38.05
C ASN A 50 44.21 6.99 39.04
N SER A 51 45.06 6.16 39.68
CA SER A 51 45.01 5.53 41.03
C SER A 51 43.70 5.12 41.77
N PRO A 52 43.74 4.19 42.77
CA PRO A 52 44.72 3.14 43.09
C PRO A 52 44.07 1.71 43.22
N ARG A 53 44.86 0.74 43.72
CA ARG A 53 44.55 -0.70 43.77
C ARG A 53 43.46 -1.08 44.78
N PHE A 54 42.61 -2.06 44.45
CA PHE A 54 41.94 -2.95 45.40
C PHE A 54 42.17 -4.43 45.05
N SER A 55 42.16 -5.29 46.07
CA SER A 55 42.69 -6.66 46.04
C SER A 55 41.68 -7.72 45.60
N HIS A 56 42.22 -8.86 45.16
CA HIS A 56 41.47 -10.06 44.71
C HIS A 56 40.41 -10.55 45.69
N GLY A 57 39.28 -11.03 45.15
CA GLY A 57 38.26 -11.76 45.89
C GLY A 57 37.10 -12.25 45.03
N LEU A 58 37.18 -13.50 44.56
CA LEU A 58 36.05 -14.39 44.15
C LEU A 58 34.85 -13.77 43.40
N ILE A 59 34.82 -13.90 42.08
CA ILE A 59 33.56 -13.96 41.31
C ILE A 59 33.56 -15.24 40.46
N HIS A 60 32.46 -15.99 40.54
CA HIS A 60 32.28 -17.26 39.86
C HIS A 60 32.16 -17.09 38.34
N ALA A 61 32.77 -18.01 37.58
CA ALA A 61 32.64 -18.04 36.14
C ALA A 61 31.26 -18.57 35.71
N PHE A 62 30.29 -17.66 35.54
CA PHE A 62 29.09 -17.94 34.76
C PHE A 62 29.42 -17.96 33.27
N LEU A 63 29.90 -19.11 32.79
CA LEU A 63 29.99 -19.43 31.38
C LEU A 63 28.56 -19.64 30.85
N ILE A 64 27.94 -18.55 30.40
CA ILE A 64 26.68 -18.63 29.64
C ILE A 64 27.00 -19.30 28.31
N LEU A 65 26.77 -20.62 28.27
CA LEU A 65 26.81 -21.39 27.03
C LEU A 65 25.55 -21.04 26.23
N ALA A 66 25.58 -19.89 25.56
CA ALA A 66 24.54 -19.47 24.64
C ALA A 66 24.55 -20.41 23.43
N PHE A 67 23.85 -21.55 23.57
CA PHE A 67 23.33 -22.29 22.43
C PHE A 67 22.43 -21.32 21.66
N PHE A 68 22.99 -20.71 20.61
CA PHE A 68 22.18 -20.23 19.50
C PHE A 68 21.59 -21.47 18.82
N ALA A 69 20.54 -22.02 19.44
CA ALA A 69 19.50 -22.64 18.67
C ALA A 69 18.97 -21.55 17.74
N VAL A 70 19.48 -21.53 16.51
CA VAL A 70 18.76 -20.93 15.39
C VAL A 70 17.54 -21.81 15.20
N THR A 71 16.53 -21.59 16.04
CA THR A 71 15.16 -21.92 15.71
C THR A 71 14.85 -21.05 14.50
N GLY A 72 15.15 -21.57 13.31
CA GLY A 72 14.50 -21.10 12.11
C GLY A 72 13.02 -21.20 12.39
N SER A 73 12.38 -20.04 12.58
CA SER A 73 10.95 -19.96 12.79
C SER A 73 10.32 -20.49 11.52
N THR A 74 9.94 -21.77 11.52
CA THR A 74 9.17 -22.37 10.45
C THR A 74 7.89 -21.56 10.34
N ALA A 75 7.75 -20.81 9.24
CA ALA A 75 6.53 -20.08 8.96
C ALA A 75 5.41 -21.12 8.93
N LEU A 76 4.48 -21.08 9.88
CA LEU A 76 3.43 -22.09 9.94
C LEU A 76 2.65 -22.02 8.64
N SER A 77 2.16 -23.17 8.17
CA SER A 77 1.23 -23.22 7.07
C SER A 77 0.02 -22.37 7.41
N GLN A 78 -0.20 -21.31 6.64
CA GLN A 78 -1.20 -20.30 6.96
C GLN A 78 -1.11 -19.85 8.44
N SER A 79 0.08 -19.51 8.95
CA SER A 79 0.20 -18.79 10.23
C SER A 79 -0.58 -17.48 10.18
N GLY A 80 -1.22 -17.16 11.30
CA GLY A 80 -1.82 -15.85 11.55
C GLY A 80 -3.09 -15.96 12.39
N SER A 81 -3.39 -14.89 13.11
CA SER A 81 -4.76 -14.50 13.41
C SER A 81 -5.23 -13.52 12.34
N SER A 82 -6.54 -13.41 12.15
CA SER A 82 -7.10 -12.34 11.33
C SER A 82 -7.02 -11.00 12.07
N LEU A 83 -6.75 -9.92 11.32
CA LEU A 83 -6.65 -8.55 11.82
C LEU A 83 -8.02 -7.88 11.77
N ILE A 84 -8.37 -7.12 12.81
CA ILE A 84 -9.61 -6.33 12.79
C ILE A 84 -9.37 -5.08 11.95
N GLU A 85 -10.08 -4.97 10.83
CA GLU A 85 -10.03 -3.79 9.94
C GLU A 85 -11.40 -3.10 9.90
N PRO A 86 -11.45 -1.75 9.82
CA PRO A 86 -12.68 -0.99 9.59
C PRO A 86 -13.09 -1.00 8.11
N PHE A 87 -14.38 -0.86 7.87
CA PHE A 87 -15.00 -0.78 6.55
C PHE A 87 -16.12 0.26 6.57
N ASP A 88 -16.19 1.10 5.54
CA ASP A 88 -17.24 2.11 5.45
C ASP A 88 -18.55 1.58 4.86
N SER A 89 -19.64 2.30 5.17
CA SER A 89 -20.93 2.12 4.51
C SER A 89 -20.79 2.18 2.99
N GLY A 90 -21.51 1.33 2.28
CA GLY A 90 -21.39 1.16 0.83
C GLY A 90 -20.36 0.11 0.39
N SER A 91 -19.53 -0.42 1.29
CA SER A 91 -18.72 -1.62 1.02
C SER A 91 -19.60 -2.79 0.57
N LEU A 92 -19.12 -3.58 -0.39
CA LEU A 92 -19.87 -4.72 -0.95
C LEU A 92 -19.36 -6.05 -0.37
N ILE A 93 -20.22 -7.05 -0.29
CA ILE A 93 -19.94 -8.34 0.34
C ILE A 93 -20.41 -9.45 -0.60
N ILE A 94 -19.50 -10.26 -1.12
CA ILE A 94 -19.81 -11.53 -1.77
C ILE A 94 -20.04 -12.56 -0.66
N ALA A 95 -21.26 -13.05 -0.54
CA ALA A 95 -21.58 -14.06 0.46
C ALA A 95 -20.90 -15.39 0.12
N MET A 96 -20.49 -16.13 1.15
CA MET A 96 -19.86 -17.46 1.02
C MET A 96 -20.55 -18.52 1.90
N ASP A 97 -21.69 -18.20 2.53
CA ASP A 97 -22.56 -19.15 3.22
C ASP A 97 -23.69 -19.67 2.30
N ASN A 98 -24.19 -20.86 2.62
CA ASN A 98 -25.19 -21.56 1.80
C ASN A 98 -26.55 -20.82 1.79
N ASP A 99 -26.87 -20.09 2.86
CA ASP A 99 -28.13 -19.36 3.07
C ASP A 99 -28.19 -18.01 2.32
N LYS A 100 -27.06 -17.55 1.79
CA LYS A 100 -26.94 -16.27 1.05
C LYS A 100 -26.34 -16.43 -0.34
N GLN A 101 -25.60 -17.51 -0.58
CA GLN A 101 -24.94 -17.86 -1.85
C GLN A 101 -25.32 -19.27 -2.33
N GLY A 102 -26.58 -19.67 -2.10
CA GLY A 102 -27.15 -20.92 -2.59
C GLY A 102 -27.35 -20.94 -4.11
N LYS A 103 -27.37 -22.16 -4.67
CA LYS A 103 -27.70 -22.50 -6.06
C LYS A 103 -29.12 -23.08 -6.11
N GLY A 104 -29.79 -22.99 -7.26
CA GLY A 104 -31.13 -23.58 -7.46
C GLY A 104 -32.28 -22.67 -7.04
N SER A 105 -33.41 -23.30 -6.71
CA SER A 105 -34.71 -22.69 -6.36
C SER A 105 -34.75 -21.82 -5.09
N GLY A 106 -33.58 -21.48 -4.52
CA GLY A 106 -33.42 -20.50 -3.47
C GLY A 106 -32.48 -20.98 -2.36
N CYS A 107 -32.06 -20.04 -1.51
CA CYS A 107 -31.22 -20.33 -0.35
C CYS A 107 -31.99 -20.97 0.83
N ASN A 108 -32.98 -21.83 0.53
CA ASN A 108 -33.94 -22.37 1.50
C ASN A 108 -33.71 -23.86 1.81
N ASN A 109 -32.79 -24.53 1.10
CA ASN A 109 -32.62 -25.99 1.14
C ASN A 109 -31.26 -26.47 1.65
N SER A 110 -30.30 -25.60 2.02
CA SER A 110 -28.97 -25.97 2.56
C SER A 110 -28.06 -26.86 1.69
N GLU A 111 -28.57 -27.40 0.57
CA GLU A 111 -28.00 -28.53 -0.17
C GLU A 111 -27.01 -28.15 -1.28
N ALA A 112 -27.07 -26.93 -1.82
CA ALA A 112 -26.25 -26.52 -2.95
C ALA A 112 -25.69 -25.09 -2.82
N PHE A 113 -24.36 -24.96 -2.86
CA PHE A 113 -23.63 -23.69 -2.92
C PHE A 113 -23.35 -23.25 -4.37
N ASN A 114 -23.46 -21.96 -4.66
CA ASN A 114 -23.17 -21.41 -5.99
C ASN A 114 -21.67 -21.04 -6.16
N LEU A 115 -20.92 -21.97 -6.75
CA LEU A 115 -19.49 -21.85 -7.08
C LEU A 115 -19.12 -20.64 -7.96
N ARG A 116 -20.07 -20.03 -8.67
CA ARG A 116 -19.83 -18.85 -9.51
C ARG A 116 -19.32 -17.64 -8.70
N ALA A 117 -19.50 -17.64 -7.37
CA ALA A 117 -18.89 -16.68 -6.47
C ALA A 117 -17.36 -16.59 -6.59
N TYR A 118 -16.68 -17.73 -6.77
CA TYR A 118 -15.23 -17.77 -6.98
C TYR A 118 -14.84 -17.18 -8.35
N GLY A 119 -15.64 -17.43 -9.40
CA GLY A 119 -15.47 -16.78 -10.71
C GLY A 119 -15.61 -15.26 -10.64
N LEU A 120 -16.60 -14.76 -9.92
CA LEU A 120 -16.76 -13.32 -9.71
C LEU A 120 -15.56 -12.75 -8.93
N ALA A 121 -15.12 -13.42 -7.87
CA ALA A 121 -13.96 -12.99 -7.09
C ALA A 121 -12.70 -12.88 -7.95
N VAL A 122 -12.39 -13.90 -8.76
CA VAL A 122 -11.24 -13.86 -9.69
C VAL A 122 -11.43 -12.77 -10.75
N ARG A 123 -12.63 -12.61 -11.33
CA ARG A 123 -12.93 -11.57 -12.32
C ARG A 123 -12.68 -10.16 -11.76
N LEU A 124 -13.06 -9.89 -10.51
CA LEU A 124 -12.82 -8.62 -9.82
C LEU A 124 -11.31 -8.37 -9.61
N LEU A 125 -10.55 -9.39 -9.20
CA LEU A 125 -9.10 -9.27 -9.04
C LEU A 125 -8.41 -8.92 -10.38
N TYR A 126 -8.84 -9.52 -11.50
CA TYR A 126 -8.37 -9.15 -12.83
C TYR A 126 -8.80 -7.75 -13.28
N ALA A 127 -9.93 -7.24 -12.78
CA ALA A 127 -10.39 -5.86 -12.96
C ALA A 127 -9.68 -4.84 -12.04
N ASN A 128 -8.62 -5.25 -11.33
CA ASN A 128 -7.90 -4.44 -10.33
C ASN A 128 -8.75 -4.02 -9.12
N VAL A 129 -9.79 -4.79 -8.78
CA VAL A 129 -10.55 -4.64 -7.52
C VAL A 129 -9.99 -5.65 -6.49
N PRO A 130 -9.29 -5.20 -5.44
CA PRO A 130 -8.80 -6.07 -4.38
C PRO A 130 -9.97 -6.50 -3.49
N LEU A 131 -9.82 -7.69 -2.90
CA LEU A 131 -10.84 -8.29 -2.03
C LEU A 131 -10.27 -8.50 -0.63
N LYS A 132 -11.06 -8.27 0.39
CA LYS A 132 -10.72 -8.57 1.79
C LYS A 132 -11.38 -9.89 2.16
N TRP A 133 -10.58 -10.95 2.31
CA TRP A 133 -11.09 -12.25 2.73
C TRP A 133 -11.28 -12.22 4.25
N VAL A 134 -12.54 -12.11 4.69
CA VAL A 134 -12.90 -12.01 6.10
C VAL A 134 -13.07 -13.41 6.66
N ILE A 135 -12.27 -13.78 7.67
CA ILE A 135 -12.35 -15.07 8.36
C ILE A 135 -12.15 -14.80 9.85
N ALA A 136 -13.10 -15.18 10.70
CA ALA A 136 -12.96 -15.01 12.14
C ALA A 136 -11.86 -15.92 12.73
N ASN A 137 -11.33 -15.53 13.90
CA ASN A 137 -10.49 -16.41 14.72
C ASN A 137 -11.38 -17.47 15.40
N LYS A 138 -11.84 -18.45 14.61
CA LYS A 138 -12.86 -19.44 14.97
C LYS A 138 -12.37 -20.47 15.99
N THR A 139 -13.29 -20.91 16.85
CA THR A 139 -13.17 -22.15 17.65
C THR A 139 -13.97 -23.32 17.05
N THR A 140 -14.93 -23.04 16.16
CA THR A 140 -15.73 -24.04 15.41
C THR A 140 -15.83 -23.63 13.94
N LYS A 141 -15.76 -24.58 12.98
CA LYS A 141 -15.60 -24.28 11.54
C LYS A 141 -16.72 -23.40 10.96
N ASP A 142 -17.95 -23.72 11.32
CA ASP A 142 -19.16 -23.10 10.71
C ASP A 142 -19.61 -21.83 11.45
N ALA A 143 -18.83 -21.36 12.43
CA ALA A 143 -19.10 -20.10 13.11
C ALA A 143 -19.11 -18.91 12.14
N THR A 144 -19.92 -17.91 12.51
CA THR A 144 -20.01 -16.61 11.83
C THR A 144 -18.66 -15.91 11.74
N ASP A 145 -18.35 -15.38 10.56
CA ASP A 145 -17.14 -14.62 10.27
C ASP A 145 -17.31 -13.13 10.56
N MET A 146 -18.49 -12.58 10.27
CA MET A 146 -18.87 -11.18 10.49
C MET A 146 -20.40 -11.02 10.55
N THR A 147 -20.88 -9.99 11.24
CA THR A 147 -22.30 -9.59 11.24
C THR A 147 -22.40 -8.11 10.92
N VAL A 148 -23.19 -7.75 9.90
CA VAL A 148 -23.28 -6.38 9.36
C VAL A 148 -24.73 -6.02 9.03
N ASN A 149 -25.07 -4.74 9.16
CA ASN A 149 -26.30 -4.18 8.58
C ASN A 149 -26.13 -4.11 7.06
N ALA A 150 -26.74 -5.02 6.31
CA ALA A 150 -26.51 -5.17 4.87
C ALA A 150 -27.78 -5.50 4.09
N THR A 151 -27.84 -5.07 2.84
CA THR A 151 -28.96 -5.34 1.90
C THR A 151 -28.43 -6.05 0.66
N ARG A 152 -29.11 -7.08 0.16
CA ARG A 152 -28.73 -7.73 -1.09
C ARG A 152 -28.99 -6.79 -2.28
N ILE A 153 -28.01 -6.67 -3.18
CA ILE A 153 -28.07 -5.83 -4.37
C ILE A 153 -28.07 -6.62 -5.69
N THR A 154 -27.61 -7.87 -5.71
CA THR A 154 -27.65 -8.74 -6.90
C THR A 154 -28.17 -10.14 -6.59
N GLY A 155 -28.76 -10.79 -7.60
CA GLY A 155 -29.39 -12.09 -7.49
C GLY A 155 -30.69 -12.08 -6.68
N SER A 156 -31.44 -13.18 -6.77
CA SER A 156 -32.78 -13.33 -6.19
C SER A 156 -32.90 -14.57 -5.30
N ASN A 157 -34.08 -14.79 -4.72
CA ASN A 157 -34.48 -16.03 -4.02
C ASN A 157 -33.65 -16.44 -2.78
N CYS A 158 -32.88 -15.52 -2.21
CA CYS A 158 -32.11 -15.73 -0.99
C CYS A 158 -32.50 -14.72 0.10
N GLN A 159 -31.90 -14.84 1.29
CA GLN A 159 -32.07 -13.85 2.35
C GLN A 159 -31.73 -12.45 1.83
N ASN A 160 -32.58 -11.44 2.08
CA ASN A 160 -32.33 -10.08 1.57
C ASN A 160 -31.31 -9.29 2.40
N GLY A 161 -30.87 -9.84 3.53
CA GLY A 161 -30.18 -9.12 4.57
C GLY A 161 -31.15 -8.29 5.44
N GLY A 162 -30.55 -7.48 6.31
CA GLY A 162 -31.18 -6.68 7.36
C GLY A 162 -30.13 -6.15 8.34
N THR A 163 -30.57 -5.62 9.48
CA THR A 163 -29.70 -4.94 10.45
C THR A 163 -28.60 -5.80 11.07
N ASN A 164 -28.83 -7.11 11.21
CA ASN A 164 -27.88 -8.07 11.79
C ASN A 164 -27.65 -9.25 10.83
N THR A 165 -27.15 -8.99 9.63
CA THR A 165 -26.87 -10.04 8.63
C THR A 165 -25.56 -10.74 8.95
N ALA A 166 -25.64 -11.98 9.45
CA ALA A 166 -24.48 -12.83 9.73
C ALA A 166 -23.98 -13.51 8.43
N PHE A 167 -22.68 -13.41 8.16
CA PHE A 167 -22.01 -14.08 7.05
C PHE A 167 -20.99 -15.09 7.60
N SER A 168 -20.90 -16.25 6.95
CA SER A 168 -20.03 -17.35 7.35
C SER A 168 -19.36 -17.99 6.12
N GLY A 169 -18.39 -18.88 6.36
CA GLY A 169 -17.71 -19.60 5.28
C GLY A 169 -16.68 -18.74 4.53
N GLY A 170 -16.14 -17.71 5.19
CA GLY A 170 -15.10 -16.83 4.66
C GLY A 170 -15.59 -15.84 3.60
N PRO A 171 -16.54 -14.93 3.90
CA PRO A 171 -17.04 -13.93 2.95
C PRO A 171 -15.93 -13.02 2.39
N LEU A 172 -16.15 -12.50 1.18
CA LEU A 172 -15.21 -11.61 0.49
C LEU A 172 -15.79 -10.19 0.46
N VAL A 173 -15.12 -9.24 1.11
CA VAL A 173 -15.54 -7.84 1.17
C VAL A 173 -14.78 -7.01 0.13
N ILE A 174 -15.49 -6.18 -0.61
CA ILE A 174 -14.98 -5.15 -1.51
C ILE A 174 -15.08 -3.82 -0.75
N PRO A 175 -13.97 -3.15 -0.42
CA PRO A 175 -14.00 -1.86 0.27
C PRO A 175 -14.80 -0.79 -0.50
N ALA A 176 -15.43 0.15 0.22
CA ALA A 176 -16.38 1.10 -0.33
C ALA A 176 -15.80 1.94 -1.49
N GLU A 177 -14.51 2.30 -1.42
CA GLU A 177 -13.79 3.07 -2.43
C GLU A 177 -13.63 2.32 -3.77
N TYR A 178 -13.80 0.99 -3.78
CA TYR A 178 -13.82 0.16 -4.99
C TYR A 178 -15.23 -0.23 -5.47
N ALA A 179 -16.28 0.06 -4.69
CA ALA A 179 -17.64 -0.39 -5.01
C ALA A 179 -18.15 0.11 -6.38
N SER A 180 -17.77 1.34 -6.77
CA SER A 180 -18.11 1.94 -8.08
C SER A 180 -17.40 1.24 -9.25
N ALA A 181 -16.17 0.79 -9.07
CA ALA A 181 -15.42 0.01 -10.07
C ALA A 181 -15.89 -1.45 -10.13
N ALA A 182 -16.30 -2.01 -9.00
CA ALA A 182 -16.78 -3.39 -8.90
C ALA A 182 -18.18 -3.59 -9.50
N THR A 183 -19.10 -2.65 -9.28
CA THR A 183 -20.52 -2.80 -9.67
C THR A 183 -20.73 -3.13 -11.17
N PRO A 184 -20.07 -2.45 -12.14
CA PRO A 184 -20.15 -2.83 -13.55
C PRO A 184 -19.64 -4.25 -13.83
N VAL A 185 -18.59 -4.68 -13.15
CA VAL A 185 -17.99 -6.03 -13.30
C VAL A 185 -18.93 -7.11 -12.75
N ILE A 186 -19.54 -6.87 -11.59
CA ILE A 186 -20.52 -7.76 -10.96
C ILE A 186 -21.73 -7.93 -11.88
N ASN A 187 -22.28 -6.83 -12.38
CA ASN A 187 -23.46 -6.85 -13.26
C ASN A 187 -23.14 -7.55 -14.59
N ALA A 188 -21.99 -7.26 -15.22
CA ALA A 188 -21.56 -7.95 -16.42
C ALA A 188 -21.39 -9.46 -16.20
N PHE A 189 -20.75 -9.88 -15.10
CA PHE A 189 -20.54 -11.29 -14.79
C PHE A 189 -21.86 -12.04 -14.55
N ASN A 190 -22.81 -11.45 -13.83
CA ASN A 190 -24.15 -12.04 -13.66
C ASN A 190 -24.92 -12.11 -15.00
N ASN A 191 -24.78 -11.10 -15.86
CA ASN A 191 -25.32 -11.11 -17.23
C ASN A 191 -24.66 -12.15 -18.16
N GLU A 192 -23.48 -12.68 -17.84
CA GLU A 192 -22.84 -13.79 -18.59
C GLU A 192 -23.34 -15.18 -18.18
N ILE A 193 -23.84 -15.34 -16.95
CA ILE A 193 -24.20 -16.65 -16.36
C ILE A 193 -25.71 -16.85 -16.17
N LEU A 194 -26.51 -15.84 -16.53
CA LEU A 194 -27.97 -15.73 -16.55
C LEU A 194 -28.74 -16.89 -15.92
N GLY A 195 -29.30 -16.64 -14.74
CA GLY A 195 -30.32 -17.49 -14.16
C GLY A 195 -30.30 -17.42 -12.65
N LEU A 196 -31.47 -17.51 -12.03
CA LEU A 196 -31.66 -17.43 -10.57
C LEU A 196 -30.74 -18.40 -9.82
N ASP A 197 -30.41 -19.54 -10.42
CA ASP A 197 -29.54 -20.58 -9.86
C ASP A 197 -28.04 -20.24 -9.95
N ASN A 198 -27.64 -19.43 -10.93
CA ASN A 198 -26.25 -19.10 -11.26
C ASN A 198 -25.82 -17.71 -10.77
N ASP A 199 -26.76 -16.76 -10.65
CA ASP A 199 -26.47 -15.37 -10.24
C ASP A 199 -25.66 -15.33 -8.93
N VAL A 200 -24.58 -14.55 -8.89
CA VAL A 200 -23.83 -14.33 -7.65
C VAL A 200 -24.53 -13.25 -6.81
N ARG A 201 -24.77 -13.58 -5.53
CA ARG A 201 -25.43 -12.69 -4.58
C ARG A 201 -24.38 -11.81 -3.90
N VAL A 202 -24.48 -10.51 -4.16
CA VAL A 202 -23.68 -9.48 -3.52
C VAL A 202 -24.59 -8.63 -2.63
N TYR A 203 -24.09 -8.27 -1.46
CA TYR A 203 -24.75 -7.43 -0.47
C TYR A 203 -23.99 -6.11 -0.34
N GLN A 204 -24.68 -5.03 -0.04
CA GLN A 204 -24.09 -3.73 0.28
C GLN A 204 -24.28 -3.47 1.78
N ALA A 205 -23.21 -3.04 2.46
CA ALA A 205 -23.28 -2.60 3.84
C ALA A 205 -24.02 -1.24 3.91
N ASN A 206 -25.04 -1.16 4.75
CA ASN A 206 -25.85 0.05 4.97
C ASN A 206 -25.26 0.98 6.04
N ALA A 207 -24.20 0.55 6.73
CA ALA A 207 -23.47 1.29 7.76
C ALA A 207 -22.01 0.83 7.81
N SER A 208 -21.12 1.66 8.35
CA SER A 208 -19.72 1.25 8.62
C SER A 208 -19.65 0.13 9.66
N PHE A 209 -18.67 -0.75 9.54
CA PHE A 209 -18.48 -1.93 10.39
C PHE A 209 -16.99 -2.25 10.58
N VAL A 210 -16.69 -3.22 11.44
CA VAL A 210 -15.34 -3.82 11.57
C VAL A 210 -15.42 -5.32 11.29
N ALA A 211 -14.39 -5.89 10.69
CA ALA A 211 -14.35 -7.32 10.37
C ALA A 211 -12.95 -7.93 10.52
N PRO A 212 -12.84 -9.22 10.88
CA PRO A 212 -11.58 -9.95 10.97
C PRO A 212 -11.08 -10.32 9.56
N VAL A 213 -10.26 -9.45 8.96
CA VAL A 213 -9.62 -9.68 7.67
C VAL A 213 -8.47 -10.66 7.84
N ARG A 214 -8.52 -11.74 7.07
CA ARG A 214 -7.46 -12.74 7.01
C ARG A 214 -6.41 -12.40 5.96
N TYR A 215 -6.85 -12.05 4.75
CA TYR A 215 -5.98 -11.64 3.66
C TYR A 215 -6.58 -10.46 2.91
N THR A 216 -5.72 -9.50 2.54
CA THR A 216 -6.02 -8.58 1.44
C THR A 216 -5.56 -9.25 0.15
N LEU A 217 -6.51 -9.70 -0.67
CA LEU A 217 -6.28 -10.37 -1.93
C LEU A 217 -5.95 -9.33 -3.00
N THR A 218 -4.68 -9.33 -3.41
CA THR A 218 -4.15 -8.50 -4.48
C THR A 218 -3.46 -9.30 -5.57
N HIS A 219 -3.29 -10.62 -5.42
CA HIS A 219 -2.85 -11.46 -6.53
C HIS A 219 -4.00 -11.70 -7.52
N LYS A 220 -3.67 -11.95 -8.78
CA LYS A 220 -4.63 -12.33 -9.84
C LYS A 220 -4.44 -13.83 -10.10
N PRO A 221 -5.38 -14.70 -9.66
CA PRO A 221 -5.20 -16.14 -9.77
C PRO A 221 -5.02 -16.59 -11.23
N LYS A 222 -3.85 -17.17 -11.54
CA LYS A 222 -3.57 -17.84 -12.83
C LYS A 222 -3.07 -19.24 -12.53
N ILE A 223 -3.78 -20.24 -13.00
CA ILE A 223 -3.63 -21.62 -12.52
C ILE A 223 -2.93 -22.48 -13.59
N ALA A 224 -1.82 -23.10 -13.24
CA ALA A 224 -1.23 -24.17 -14.03
C ALA A 224 -1.94 -25.48 -13.69
N VAL A 225 -2.68 -26.07 -14.63
CA VAL A 225 -3.24 -27.42 -14.47
C VAL A 225 -2.23 -28.40 -15.05
N GLY A 226 -1.59 -29.18 -14.17
CA GLY A 226 -0.59 -30.16 -14.55
C GLY A 226 -1.15 -31.25 -15.47
N PRO A 227 -0.30 -31.91 -16.28
CA PRO A 227 -0.76 -32.95 -17.17
C PRO A 227 -1.02 -34.22 -16.33
N ASP A 228 -1.98 -35.02 -16.77
CA ASP A 228 -2.09 -36.39 -16.26
C ASP A 228 -1.13 -37.30 -17.01
N GLY A 229 -0.48 -38.20 -16.29
CA GLY A 229 0.13 -39.37 -16.91
C GLY A 229 -0.92 -40.44 -17.22
N GLY A 230 -1.87 -40.13 -18.11
CA GLY A 230 -2.96 -41.04 -18.49
C GLY A 230 -4.11 -40.45 -19.30
N GLY A 231 -4.45 -39.16 -19.12
CA GLY A 231 -5.49 -38.46 -19.89
C GLY A 231 -6.79 -38.11 -19.14
N PHE A 232 -6.84 -38.29 -17.82
CA PHE A 232 -8.02 -38.09 -16.96
C PHE A 232 -7.83 -36.99 -15.89
N GLY A 233 -6.62 -36.83 -15.34
CA GLY A 233 -6.33 -35.95 -14.20
C GLY A 233 -6.51 -34.44 -14.44
N SER A 234 -6.20 -33.92 -15.64
CA SER A 234 -6.44 -32.50 -15.95
C SER A 234 -7.94 -32.18 -16.07
N GLY A 235 -8.78 -33.16 -16.43
CA GLY A 235 -10.23 -32.98 -16.59
C GLY A 235 -10.92 -32.52 -15.31
N ILE A 236 -10.48 -33.06 -14.15
CA ILE A 236 -11.11 -32.81 -12.84
C ILE A 236 -11.05 -31.32 -12.46
N TYR A 237 -9.87 -30.71 -12.55
CA TYR A 237 -9.71 -29.29 -12.24
C TYR A 237 -10.29 -28.39 -13.33
N GLN A 238 -10.21 -28.78 -14.60
CA GLN A 238 -10.89 -28.04 -15.67
C GLN A 238 -12.41 -27.98 -15.45
N GLU A 239 -13.06 -29.12 -15.20
CA GLU A 239 -14.50 -29.21 -14.92
C GLU A 239 -14.91 -28.43 -13.66
N LEU A 240 -14.04 -28.35 -12.65
CA LEU A 240 -14.23 -27.47 -11.49
C LEU A 240 -14.16 -25.99 -11.86
N PHE A 241 -13.08 -25.57 -12.53
CA PHE A 241 -12.84 -24.17 -12.86
C PHE A 241 -13.85 -23.64 -13.89
N ASP A 242 -14.33 -24.49 -14.81
CA ASP A 242 -15.43 -24.18 -15.72
C ASP A 242 -16.78 -24.03 -15.01
N ARG A 243 -17.09 -24.87 -14.00
CA ARG A 243 -18.29 -24.71 -13.17
C ARG A 243 -18.20 -23.53 -12.19
N ALA A 244 -17.00 -23.09 -11.83
CA ALA A 244 -16.77 -21.85 -11.09
C ALA A 244 -16.80 -20.59 -11.99
N LYS A 245 -16.77 -20.72 -13.33
CA LYS A 245 -16.60 -19.60 -14.31
C LYS A 245 -15.28 -18.84 -14.03
N LEU A 246 -14.17 -19.56 -13.89
CA LEU A 246 -12.82 -18.94 -13.87
C LEU A 246 -12.40 -18.51 -15.29
N ARG A 247 -13.15 -17.58 -15.88
CA ARG A 247 -12.95 -17.06 -17.24
C ARG A 247 -13.13 -15.55 -17.32
N ASP A 248 -12.45 -14.91 -18.26
CA ASP A 248 -12.63 -13.49 -18.60
C ASP A 248 -13.91 -13.24 -19.42
N ALA A 249 -14.19 -11.97 -19.74
CA ALA A 249 -15.38 -11.55 -20.49
C ALA A 249 -15.37 -12.01 -21.97
N ALA A 250 -14.20 -12.32 -22.52
CA ALA A 250 -14.05 -12.96 -23.83
C ALA A 250 -14.07 -14.50 -23.72
N ASN A 251 -14.40 -15.03 -22.53
CA ASN A 251 -14.49 -16.44 -22.18
C ASN A 251 -13.14 -17.21 -22.20
N ASN A 252 -12.00 -16.50 -22.16
CA ASN A 252 -10.67 -17.13 -21.99
C ASN A 252 -10.48 -17.59 -20.54
N PRO A 253 -9.82 -18.73 -20.28
CA PRO A 253 -9.65 -19.27 -18.94
C PRO A 253 -8.53 -18.60 -18.12
N TYR A 254 -8.78 -18.45 -16.81
CA TYR A 254 -7.76 -18.10 -15.81
C TYR A 254 -6.92 -19.32 -15.37
N TYR A 255 -6.95 -20.40 -16.15
CA TYR A 255 -6.15 -21.60 -15.98
C TYR A 255 -5.65 -22.07 -17.35
N ASP A 256 -4.48 -22.69 -17.39
CA ASP A 256 -3.93 -23.31 -18.61
C ASP A 256 -3.60 -24.77 -18.31
N ASN A 257 -3.91 -25.67 -19.24
CA ASN A 257 -3.37 -27.03 -19.21
C ASN A 257 -1.92 -26.95 -19.67
N VAL A 258 -1.00 -27.34 -18.81
CA VAL A 258 0.44 -27.20 -19.03
C VAL A 258 1.12 -28.55 -18.86
N ASP A 259 2.31 -28.68 -19.44
CA ASP A 259 3.17 -29.81 -19.19
C ASP A 259 4.11 -29.55 -17.99
N ASN A 260 5.00 -30.52 -17.76
CA ASN A 260 5.94 -30.50 -16.65
C ASN A 260 7.05 -29.45 -16.79
N ILE A 261 7.42 -29.06 -18.01
CA ILE A 261 8.52 -28.12 -18.26
C ILE A 261 8.05 -26.65 -18.21
N ILE A 262 6.74 -26.42 -18.38
CA ILE A 262 6.12 -25.08 -18.31
C ILE A 262 5.94 -24.56 -16.88
N ILE A 263 6.00 -25.38 -15.82
CA ILE A 263 5.82 -24.95 -14.39
C ILE A 263 7.17 -24.66 -13.71
N SER A 264 8.06 -23.95 -14.40
CA SER A 264 9.37 -23.51 -13.85
C SER A 264 9.23 -22.50 -12.69
N PRO A 265 10.31 -22.25 -11.92
CA PRO A 265 10.30 -21.29 -10.81
C PRO A 265 9.83 -19.88 -11.20
N ASP A 266 10.10 -19.44 -12.43
CA ASP A 266 9.78 -18.11 -12.94
C ASP A 266 8.42 -18.06 -13.67
N SER A 267 7.79 -19.19 -13.96
CA SER A 267 6.56 -19.28 -14.75
C SER A 267 5.37 -18.55 -14.13
N CYS A 268 4.66 -17.76 -14.95
CA CYS A 268 3.59 -16.86 -14.50
C CYS A 268 2.26 -17.56 -14.16
N TYR A 269 2.29 -18.35 -13.08
CA TYR A 269 1.13 -18.96 -12.43
C TYR A 269 1.21 -18.68 -10.92
N THR A 270 0.07 -18.35 -10.31
CA THR A 270 -0.01 -18.18 -8.85
C THR A 270 -0.11 -19.50 -8.12
N ILE A 271 -0.66 -20.53 -8.77
CA ILE A 271 -0.84 -21.87 -8.23
C ILE A 271 -0.69 -22.92 -9.33
N ALA A 272 -0.03 -24.04 -9.00
CA ALA A 272 -0.03 -25.25 -9.80
C ALA A 272 -0.98 -26.27 -9.16
N ALA A 273 -1.83 -26.93 -9.96
CA ALA A 273 -2.82 -27.88 -9.51
C ALA A 273 -2.62 -29.22 -10.23
N GLN A 274 -2.41 -30.30 -9.47
CA GLN A 274 -2.07 -31.63 -10.00
C GLN A 274 -2.83 -32.74 -9.26
N ALA A 275 -3.87 -33.29 -9.89
CA ALA A 275 -4.79 -34.26 -9.29
C ALA A 275 -4.44 -35.74 -9.57
N HIS A 276 -3.59 -36.03 -10.55
CA HIS A 276 -3.19 -37.42 -10.82
C HIS A 276 -1.83 -37.46 -11.52
N ALA A 277 -0.75 -37.45 -10.74
CA ALA A 277 0.58 -37.75 -11.27
C ALA A 277 0.84 -39.26 -11.21
N SER A 278 0.98 -39.93 -12.36
CA SER A 278 1.49 -41.31 -12.41
C SER A 278 3.02 -41.40 -12.59
N SER A 279 3.66 -40.27 -12.89
CA SER A 279 5.12 -40.16 -13.04
C SER A 279 5.81 -39.94 -11.70
N THR A 280 6.62 -40.91 -11.28
CA THR A 280 7.56 -40.80 -10.15
C THR A 280 8.93 -40.23 -10.58
N ALA A 281 9.02 -39.62 -11.77
CA ALA A 281 10.27 -39.08 -12.28
C ALA A 281 10.77 -37.94 -11.37
N ILE A 282 11.95 -38.12 -10.77
CA ILE A 282 12.53 -37.20 -9.79
C ILE A 282 12.59 -35.73 -10.24
N ASN A 283 12.86 -35.48 -11.54
CA ASN A 283 12.89 -34.13 -12.11
C ASN A 283 11.52 -33.45 -12.18
N PHE A 284 10.43 -34.22 -12.29
CA PHE A 284 9.07 -33.68 -12.32
C PHE A 284 8.68 -33.09 -10.97
N ILE A 285 8.89 -33.82 -9.88
CA ILE A 285 8.59 -33.36 -8.52
C ILE A 285 9.49 -32.17 -8.12
N ASN A 286 10.76 -32.20 -8.54
CA ASN A 286 11.70 -31.08 -8.32
C ASN A 286 11.20 -29.76 -8.93
N ILE A 287 10.66 -29.76 -10.15
CA ILE A 287 10.16 -28.53 -10.81
C ILE A 287 9.02 -27.90 -9.99
N TYR A 288 8.05 -28.72 -9.56
CA TYR A 288 6.94 -28.26 -8.71
C TYR A 288 7.43 -27.77 -7.33
N ARG A 289 8.45 -28.42 -6.76
CA ARG A 289 9.09 -27.98 -5.52
C ARG A 289 9.69 -26.58 -5.68
N GLN A 290 10.50 -26.37 -6.71
CA GLN A 290 11.14 -25.08 -6.95
C GLN A 290 10.10 -23.97 -7.26
N PHE A 291 9.00 -24.31 -7.96
CA PHE A 291 7.88 -23.40 -8.19
C PHE A 291 7.17 -22.97 -6.89
N ALA A 292 7.00 -23.89 -5.94
CA ALA A 292 6.44 -23.56 -4.64
C ALA A 292 7.44 -22.77 -3.77
N GLU A 293 8.71 -23.19 -3.73
CA GLU A 293 9.78 -22.47 -3.00
C GLU A 293 10.02 -21.05 -3.54
N SER A 294 9.74 -20.78 -4.83
CA SER A 294 9.83 -19.44 -5.44
C SER A 294 8.61 -18.52 -5.19
N GLY A 295 7.57 -19.01 -4.50
CA GLY A 295 6.39 -18.21 -4.15
C GLY A 295 5.11 -18.51 -4.95
N GLY A 296 5.09 -19.57 -5.76
CA GLY A 296 3.83 -20.19 -6.21
C GLY A 296 3.17 -21.02 -5.10
N ASN A 297 1.87 -21.29 -5.20
CA ASN A 297 1.18 -22.28 -4.35
C ASN A 297 1.04 -23.61 -5.10
N LEU A 298 0.82 -24.72 -4.40
CA LEU A 298 0.68 -26.05 -5.01
C LEU A 298 -0.56 -26.77 -4.44
N LEU A 299 -1.48 -27.21 -5.30
CA LEU A 299 -2.62 -28.05 -4.93
C LEU A 299 -2.42 -29.47 -5.48
N LEU A 300 -2.20 -30.41 -4.57
CA LEU A 300 -2.12 -31.84 -4.84
C LEU A 300 -3.43 -32.51 -4.44
N GLN A 301 -3.90 -33.45 -5.25
CA GLN A 301 -5.09 -34.22 -4.95
C GLN A 301 -4.91 -35.69 -5.39
N CYS A 302 -5.69 -36.59 -4.79
CA CYS A 302 -5.73 -38.02 -5.15
C CYS A 302 -4.32 -38.61 -5.24
N TYR A 303 -3.97 -39.29 -6.34
CA TYR A 303 -2.70 -40.02 -6.43
C TYR A 303 -1.45 -39.13 -6.36
N SER A 304 -1.56 -37.83 -6.66
CA SER A 304 -0.45 -36.90 -6.50
C SER A 304 -0.01 -36.76 -5.04
N VAL A 305 -0.90 -36.96 -4.07
CA VAL A 305 -0.58 -36.94 -2.63
C VAL A 305 0.47 -38.01 -2.30
N ASP A 306 0.29 -39.24 -2.80
CA ASP A 306 1.27 -40.32 -2.65
C ASP A 306 2.58 -39.98 -3.37
N VAL A 307 2.49 -39.69 -4.68
CA VAL A 307 3.67 -39.52 -5.55
C VAL A 307 4.58 -38.37 -5.12
N PHE A 308 4.02 -37.24 -4.69
CA PHE A 308 4.81 -36.07 -4.29
C PHE A 308 5.34 -36.19 -2.87
N GLU A 309 4.59 -36.76 -1.92
CA GLU A 309 5.05 -36.83 -0.54
C GLU A 309 6.04 -37.99 -0.31
N ASN A 310 5.83 -39.14 -0.97
CA ASN A 310 6.66 -40.34 -0.78
C ASN A 310 7.93 -40.38 -1.63
N GLU A 311 8.18 -39.38 -2.49
CA GLU A 311 9.49 -39.25 -3.16
C GLU A 311 10.55 -38.69 -2.19
N PRO A 312 11.68 -39.41 -1.97
CA PRO A 312 12.58 -39.11 -0.87
C PRO A 312 13.56 -37.93 -1.06
N ILE A 313 13.74 -37.38 -2.27
CA ILE A 313 14.81 -36.42 -2.57
C ILE A 313 14.29 -34.98 -2.72
N TYR A 314 13.25 -34.76 -3.51
CA TYR A 314 12.61 -33.46 -3.75
C TYR A 314 11.14 -33.42 -3.33
N GLY A 315 10.52 -34.56 -3.03
CA GLY A 315 9.20 -34.66 -2.41
C GLY A 315 9.17 -34.17 -0.95
N ARG A 316 8.34 -34.81 -0.11
CA ARG A 316 8.29 -34.54 1.34
C ARG A 316 7.95 -33.08 1.66
N PHE A 317 6.86 -32.60 1.08
CA PHE A 317 6.33 -31.27 1.28
C PHE A 317 5.77 -31.06 2.68
N GLN A 318 5.25 -32.10 3.33
CA GLN A 318 4.54 -31.98 4.61
C GLN A 318 5.17 -32.78 5.77
N THR A 319 5.99 -33.79 5.47
CA THR A 319 6.44 -34.82 6.42
C THR A 319 7.91 -35.17 6.25
N THR A 320 8.54 -35.74 7.27
CA THR A 320 9.97 -36.11 7.25
C THR A 320 10.27 -37.38 6.46
N LEU A 321 9.34 -38.35 6.42
CA LEU A 321 9.56 -39.67 5.80
C LEU A 321 8.47 -40.10 4.81
N GLY A 322 7.36 -39.38 4.70
CA GLY A 322 6.24 -39.72 3.81
C GLY A 322 4.90 -39.99 4.50
N TRP A 323 3.92 -40.38 3.69
CA TRP A 323 2.59 -40.85 4.06
C TRP A 323 2.42 -42.37 3.90
N THR A 324 1.59 -42.98 4.73
CA THR A 324 0.84 -44.20 4.38
C THR A 324 -0.51 -43.76 3.81
N VAL A 325 -0.89 -44.26 2.63
CA VAL A 325 -2.08 -43.81 1.89
C VAL A 325 -3.16 -44.90 1.82
N TYR A 326 -4.42 -44.47 1.75
CA TYR A 326 -5.60 -45.34 1.71
C TYR A 326 -6.54 -44.91 0.58
N GLY A 327 -7.25 -45.86 -0.04
CA GLY A 327 -8.15 -45.59 -1.17
C GLY A 327 -9.00 -46.79 -1.56
N THR A 328 -9.97 -46.57 -2.46
CA THR A 328 -11.10 -47.48 -2.75
C THR A 328 -10.74 -48.83 -3.40
N ASN A 329 -9.44 -49.14 -3.54
CA ASN A 329 -8.96 -50.39 -4.14
C ASN A 329 -8.33 -51.36 -3.13
N ASP A 330 -8.03 -50.94 -1.89
CA ASP A 330 -7.28 -51.79 -0.94
C ASP A 330 -7.64 -51.59 0.55
N ASP A 331 -8.51 -50.62 0.88
CA ASP A 331 -9.15 -50.57 2.20
C ASP A 331 -10.55 -49.96 2.06
N THR A 332 -11.50 -50.41 2.88
CA THR A 332 -12.85 -49.83 2.85
C THR A 332 -12.80 -48.38 3.31
N ALA A 333 -13.29 -47.45 2.50
CA ALA A 333 -13.50 -46.06 2.90
C ALA A 333 -14.62 -46.01 3.97
N VAL A 334 -14.24 -46.18 5.25
CA VAL A 334 -15.19 -46.24 6.36
C VAL A 334 -15.41 -44.86 6.95
N ASN A 335 -16.59 -44.34 6.64
CA ASN A 335 -17.41 -43.42 7.43
C ASN A 335 -16.96 -43.24 8.88
N THR A 336 -16.48 -42.04 9.24
CA THR A 336 -17.00 -41.34 10.44
C THR A 336 -17.06 -39.82 10.27
N THR A 337 -17.55 -39.15 11.30
CA THR A 337 -17.45 -37.71 11.54
C THR A 337 -16.04 -37.16 11.28
N LEU A 338 -15.94 -36.09 10.49
CA LEU A 338 -14.69 -35.35 10.31
C LEU A 338 -14.55 -34.27 11.39
N ALA A 339 -13.36 -34.17 11.99
CA ALA A 339 -12.93 -32.98 12.71
C ALA A 339 -12.15 -32.04 11.79
N TYR A 340 -12.20 -30.76 12.13
CA TYR A 340 -11.47 -29.69 11.47
C TYR A 340 -10.60 -29.00 12.52
N PRO A 341 -9.38 -29.52 12.81
CA PRO A 341 -8.54 -29.01 13.91
C PRO A 341 -8.16 -27.54 13.76
N ASN A 342 -8.20 -27.02 12.53
CA ASN A 342 -7.91 -25.64 12.18
C ASN A 342 -9.15 -24.98 11.52
N PRO A 343 -10.17 -24.58 12.32
CA PRO A 343 -11.45 -24.08 11.79
C PRO A 343 -11.35 -22.69 11.13
N GLY A 344 -10.41 -21.84 11.57
CA GLY A 344 -10.11 -20.54 10.95
C GLY A 344 -9.18 -20.61 9.73
N MET A 345 -8.83 -21.81 9.24
CA MET A 345 -7.93 -21.97 8.10
C MET A 345 -8.63 -21.59 6.79
N PRO A 346 -8.08 -20.69 5.95
CA PRO A 346 -8.55 -20.38 4.60
C PRO A 346 -9.00 -21.60 3.76
N PHE A 347 -8.26 -22.71 3.78
CA PHE A 347 -8.61 -23.93 3.04
C PHE A 347 -9.98 -24.50 3.48
N ASN A 348 -10.29 -24.42 4.79
CA ASN A 348 -11.52 -24.91 5.43
C ASN A 348 -12.72 -23.94 5.36
N GLN A 349 -12.65 -22.84 4.62
CA GLN A 349 -13.76 -21.87 4.57
C GLN A 349 -14.90 -22.35 3.67
N PHE A 350 -15.79 -23.12 4.29
CA PHE A 350 -17.04 -23.64 3.76
C PHE A 350 -17.97 -24.05 4.91
N ILE A 351 -19.27 -24.16 4.64
CA ILE A 351 -20.30 -24.51 5.63
C ILE A 351 -20.84 -25.92 5.38
N GLY A 352 -20.99 -26.71 6.44
CA GLY A 352 -21.32 -28.14 6.38
C GLY A 352 -20.09 -29.04 6.34
N ILE A 353 -20.31 -30.32 6.08
CA ILE A 353 -19.26 -31.37 6.04
C ILE A 353 -18.50 -31.39 4.72
N LEU A 354 -17.35 -32.07 4.69
CA LEU A 354 -16.66 -32.49 3.47
C LEU A 354 -17.14 -33.91 3.13
N ALA A 355 -17.41 -34.20 1.85
CA ALA A 355 -17.72 -35.56 1.40
C ALA A 355 -16.45 -36.42 1.39
N ASP A 356 -16.62 -37.71 1.71
CA ASP A 356 -15.68 -38.75 1.33
C ASP A 356 -16.00 -39.16 -0.12
N THR A 357 -15.00 -39.21 -0.99
CA THR A 357 -15.17 -39.49 -2.42
C THR A 357 -14.14 -40.50 -2.90
N ASP A 358 -14.51 -41.28 -3.92
CA ASP A 358 -13.68 -42.34 -4.47
C ASP A 358 -12.30 -41.87 -4.93
N GLY A 359 -11.33 -42.78 -5.03
CA GLY A 359 -10.02 -42.42 -5.56
C GLY A 359 -8.90 -43.34 -5.12
N ARG A 360 -7.74 -43.17 -5.76
CA ARG A 360 -6.54 -43.92 -5.42
C ARG A 360 -5.93 -43.49 -4.07
N VAL A 361 -6.10 -42.22 -3.70
CA VAL A 361 -5.87 -41.73 -2.34
C VAL A 361 -7.11 -40.96 -1.93
N THR A 362 -7.78 -41.43 -0.88
CA THR A 362 -8.95 -40.81 -0.24
C THR A 362 -8.60 -40.30 1.16
N GLU A 363 -7.72 -41.02 1.85
CA GLU A 363 -7.18 -40.66 3.15
C GLU A 363 -5.67 -41.00 3.22
N TYR A 364 -4.96 -40.43 4.19
CA TYR A 364 -3.55 -40.72 4.44
C TYR A 364 -3.18 -40.52 5.92
N SER A 365 -2.07 -41.11 6.36
CA SER A 365 -1.53 -41.00 7.72
C SER A 365 0.00 -40.89 7.67
N LEU A 366 0.63 -40.38 8.73
CA LEU A 366 2.10 -40.35 8.81
C LEU A 366 2.68 -41.75 8.62
N ALA A 367 3.63 -41.91 7.70
CA ALA A 367 4.38 -43.17 7.55
C ALA A 367 5.14 -43.52 8.85
N ASN A 368 5.60 -44.77 8.98
CA ASN A 368 6.29 -45.21 10.19
C ASN A 368 7.52 -44.35 10.51
N ASN A 369 7.58 -43.80 11.73
CA ASN A 369 8.56 -42.80 12.21
C ASN A 369 8.56 -41.45 11.47
N SER A 370 7.58 -41.18 10.59
CA SER A 370 7.38 -39.88 9.95
C SER A 370 6.81 -38.87 10.94
N ALA A 371 7.17 -37.61 10.77
CA ALA A 371 6.66 -36.49 11.55
C ALA A 371 6.32 -35.32 10.62
N PHE A 372 5.41 -34.44 11.03
CA PHE A 372 5.14 -33.21 10.30
C PHE A 372 6.37 -32.28 10.26
N GLN A 373 6.60 -31.67 9.11
CA GLN A 373 7.58 -30.60 8.91
C GLN A 373 6.93 -29.42 8.15
N ASN A 374 7.72 -28.40 7.78
CA ASN A 374 7.26 -27.28 6.93
C ASN A 374 5.98 -26.58 7.43
N GLY A 375 5.83 -26.51 8.76
CA GLY A 375 4.67 -25.89 9.41
C GLY A 375 3.33 -26.56 9.12
N THR A 376 3.31 -27.84 8.72
CA THR A 376 2.09 -28.57 8.31
C THR A 376 0.97 -28.50 9.34
N LEU A 377 -0.23 -28.22 8.84
CA LEU A 377 -1.48 -28.24 9.60
C LEU A 377 -2.48 -29.20 8.95
N VAL A 378 -3.14 -30.00 9.79
CA VAL A 378 -4.27 -30.86 9.36
C VAL A 378 -5.52 -30.00 9.18
N ALA A 379 -6.07 -29.99 7.97
CA ALA A 379 -7.29 -29.28 7.64
C ALA A 379 -8.53 -30.10 8.01
N ALA A 380 -8.57 -31.38 7.63
CA ALA A 380 -9.65 -32.31 7.94
C ALA A 380 -9.11 -33.71 8.31
N THR A 381 -9.67 -34.34 9.34
CA THR A 381 -9.28 -35.68 9.82
C THR A 381 -10.48 -36.48 10.32
N ASN A 382 -10.42 -37.79 10.10
CA ASN A 382 -11.42 -38.79 10.49
C ASN A 382 -11.31 -39.07 12.01
N THR A 383 -12.43 -39.10 12.75
CA THR A 383 -12.42 -39.09 14.24
C THR A 383 -12.85 -40.37 14.93
N GLY A 384 -13.20 -41.43 14.21
CA GLY A 384 -13.69 -42.65 14.85
C GLY A 384 -13.48 -43.93 14.07
N GLY A 385 -13.99 -45.02 14.66
CA GLY A 385 -13.77 -46.36 14.16
C GLY A 385 -12.28 -46.71 14.07
N GLN A 386 -11.94 -47.56 13.09
CA GLN A 386 -10.56 -47.94 12.79
C GLN A 386 -9.80 -46.87 11.98
N ASN A 387 -10.49 -45.81 11.55
CA ASN A 387 -9.94 -44.72 10.72
C ASN A 387 -9.58 -43.47 11.53
N ALA A 388 -9.70 -43.50 12.86
CA ALA A 388 -9.38 -42.36 13.71
C ALA A 388 -7.94 -41.87 13.46
N ASN A 389 -7.81 -40.55 13.28
CA ASN A 389 -6.57 -39.82 12.93
C ASN A 389 -6.07 -39.99 11.48
N LYS A 390 -6.80 -40.70 10.59
CA LYS A 390 -6.54 -40.59 9.15
C LYS A 390 -6.86 -39.15 8.69
N ILE A 391 -6.01 -38.59 7.83
CA ILE A 391 -6.09 -37.23 7.30
C ILE A 391 -6.79 -37.30 5.94
N VAL A 392 -7.74 -36.39 5.72
CA VAL A 392 -8.41 -36.20 4.41
C VAL A 392 -7.83 -34.98 3.69
N ALA A 393 -7.39 -33.96 4.44
CA ALA A 393 -6.80 -32.76 3.87
C ALA A 393 -5.79 -32.13 4.83
N SER A 394 -4.70 -31.60 4.29
CA SER A 394 -3.63 -30.92 5.03
C SER A 394 -2.95 -29.84 4.20
N VAL A 395 -2.28 -28.91 4.87
CA VAL A 395 -1.56 -27.82 4.20
C VAL A 395 -0.21 -27.62 4.86
N SER A 396 0.88 -27.58 4.10
CA SER A 396 2.21 -27.12 4.55
C SER A 396 2.61 -25.79 3.90
N ARG A 397 3.75 -25.22 4.32
CA ARG A 397 4.38 -24.07 3.67
C ARG A 397 5.89 -24.30 3.51
N ILE A 398 6.35 -24.27 2.26
CA ILE A 398 7.76 -24.39 1.88
C ILE A 398 8.31 -23.08 1.33
N GLY A 399 9.64 -22.96 1.28
CA GLY A 399 10.34 -21.74 0.87
C GLY A 399 10.31 -20.62 1.92
N SER A 400 10.83 -19.46 1.53
CA SER A 400 11.03 -18.28 2.41
C SER A 400 10.22 -17.04 2.01
N SER A 401 9.38 -17.15 0.96
CA SER A 401 8.54 -16.04 0.52
C SER A 401 7.56 -15.59 1.61
N THR A 402 7.18 -14.31 1.60
CA THR A 402 6.18 -13.73 2.50
C THR A 402 4.73 -14.11 2.13
N ALA A 403 4.46 -14.40 0.85
CA ALA A 403 3.21 -14.96 0.34
C ALA A 403 3.50 -16.00 -0.76
N GLY A 404 2.62 -16.98 -0.97
CA GLY A 404 2.95 -18.18 -1.75
C GLY A 404 3.61 -19.29 -0.93
N GLY A 405 4.11 -20.33 -1.59
CA GLY A 405 4.78 -21.48 -0.97
C GLY A 405 3.87 -22.45 -0.21
N ASN A 406 2.55 -22.25 -0.22
CA ASN A 406 1.63 -23.15 0.45
C ASN A 406 1.41 -24.40 -0.41
N VAL A 407 1.54 -25.58 0.19
CA VAL A 407 1.25 -26.87 -0.45
C VAL A 407 0.01 -27.45 0.20
N PHE A 408 -1.04 -27.62 -0.58
CA PHE A 408 -2.33 -28.17 -0.20
C PHE A 408 -2.41 -29.61 -0.66
N GLU A 409 -2.85 -30.50 0.22
CA GLU A 409 -3.18 -31.88 -0.12
C GLU A 409 -4.64 -32.16 0.22
N LEU A 410 -5.32 -32.86 -0.69
CA LEU A 410 -6.73 -33.22 -0.61
C LEU A 410 -6.91 -34.66 -1.09
N GLY A 411 -7.52 -35.51 -0.26
CA GLY A 411 -7.97 -36.84 -0.65
C GLY A 411 -9.14 -36.79 -1.65
N GLY A 412 -9.44 -37.92 -2.28
CA GLY A 412 -10.56 -38.07 -3.20
C GLY A 412 -10.21 -37.67 -4.63
N HIS A 413 -10.86 -38.30 -5.61
CA HIS A 413 -10.56 -38.16 -7.03
C HIS A 413 -11.34 -37.02 -7.68
N ALA A 414 -12.67 -37.10 -7.71
CA ALA A 414 -13.48 -36.15 -8.45
C ALA A 414 -14.78 -35.82 -7.70
N TYR A 415 -14.74 -34.77 -6.89
CA TYR A 415 -15.87 -34.30 -6.08
C TYR A 415 -17.15 -33.97 -6.88
N ASN A 416 -17.05 -33.79 -8.19
CA ASN A 416 -18.23 -33.58 -9.05
C ASN A 416 -18.97 -34.89 -9.40
N ARG A 417 -18.36 -36.06 -9.25
CA ARG A 417 -18.95 -37.37 -9.60
C ARG A 417 -19.81 -37.92 -8.46
N ILE A 418 -21.01 -38.39 -8.80
CA ILE A 418 -21.86 -39.10 -7.84
C ILE A 418 -21.34 -40.53 -7.80
N THR A 419 -20.83 -40.94 -6.64
CA THR A 419 -20.06 -42.17 -6.43
C THR A 419 -20.60 -42.92 -5.22
N GLY A 420 -20.34 -44.22 -5.14
CA GLY A 420 -20.67 -45.00 -3.95
C GLY A 420 -19.80 -44.58 -2.77
N GLY A 421 -20.39 -43.99 -1.73
CA GLY A 421 -19.67 -43.48 -0.57
C GLY A 421 -20.62 -42.89 0.47
N ASN A 422 -20.20 -42.86 1.74
CA ASN A 422 -20.97 -42.25 2.82
C ASN A 422 -20.81 -40.72 2.79
N ASN A 423 -21.81 -39.97 3.28
CA ASN A 423 -21.80 -38.50 3.30
C ASN A 423 -21.63 -37.80 1.93
N ASN A 424 -21.84 -38.51 0.82
CA ASN A 424 -21.73 -38.01 -0.56
C ASN A 424 -22.92 -37.10 -0.98
N THR A 425 -23.29 -36.16 -0.11
CA THR A 425 -24.29 -35.11 -0.32
C THR A 425 -23.80 -34.07 -1.34
N GLU A 426 -24.71 -33.37 -2.03
CA GLU A 426 -24.30 -32.28 -2.94
C GLU A 426 -23.46 -31.23 -2.22
N ILE A 427 -23.84 -30.83 -1.00
CA ILE A 427 -23.05 -29.87 -0.21
C ILE A 427 -21.69 -30.42 0.22
N GLY A 428 -21.60 -31.70 0.62
CA GLY A 428 -20.32 -32.33 0.99
C GLY A 428 -19.33 -32.37 -0.16
N ARG A 429 -19.83 -32.70 -1.36
CA ARG A 429 -19.09 -32.66 -2.62
C ARG A 429 -18.64 -31.26 -2.99
N LEU A 430 -19.58 -30.31 -3.01
CA LEU A 430 -19.29 -28.90 -3.27
C LEU A 430 -18.27 -28.35 -2.27
N ASN A 431 -18.24 -28.83 -1.04
CA ASN A 431 -17.25 -28.40 -0.04
C ASN A 431 -15.83 -28.87 -0.38
N GLY A 432 -15.63 -30.06 -0.95
CA GLY A 432 -14.31 -30.46 -1.49
C GLY A 432 -13.88 -29.62 -2.68
N GLU A 433 -14.82 -29.30 -3.57
CA GLU A 433 -14.62 -28.35 -4.67
C GLU A 433 -14.26 -26.94 -4.18
N ARG A 434 -14.89 -26.50 -3.09
CA ARG A 434 -14.59 -25.24 -2.41
C ARG A 434 -13.23 -25.26 -1.72
N MET A 435 -12.74 -26.38 -1.18
CA MET A 435 -11.37 -26.47 -0.67
C MET A 435 -10.36 -26.21 -1.79
N ALA A 436 -10.53 -26.88 -2.95
CA ALA A 436 -9.70 -26.62 -4.13
C ALA A 436 -9.80 -25.15 -4.59
N LEU A 437 -10.99 -24.56 -4.66
CA LEU A 437 -11.17 -23.14 -5.01
C LEU A 437 -10.69 -22.16 -3.92
N ASN A 438 -10.67 -22.54 -2.65
CA ASN A 438 -10.08 -21.75 -1.57
C ASN A 438 -8.56 -21.65 -1.75
N SER A 439 -7.91 -22.71 -2.24
CA SER A 439 -6.46 -22.72 -2.47
C SER A 439 -6.00 -21.66 -3.50
N ILE A 440 -6.80 -21.38 -4.54
CA ILE A 440 -6.45 -20.38 -5.57
C ILE A 440 -6.58 -18.94 -5.03
N LEU A 441 -7.42 -18.72 -4.02
CA LEU A 441 -7.60 -17.45 -3.32
C LEU A 441 -6.56 -17.22 -2.22
N VAL A 442 -5.76 -18.22 -1.84
CA VAL A 442 -4.65 -18.00 -0.90
C VAL A 442 -3.53 -17.23 -1.62
N PRO A 443 -3.01 -16.12 -1.04
CA PRO A 443 -2.02 -15.28 -1.71
C PRO A 443 -0.76 -16.02 -2.20
N ALA A 444 -0.27 -15.57 -3.35
CA ALA A 444 0.97 -16.00 -3.99
C ALA A 444 1.77 -14.79 -4.50
N THR A 445 3.10 -14.89 -4.51
CA THR A 445 3.99 -13.81 -4.95
C THR A 445 4.63 -14.18 -6.29
N ARG A 446 4.22 -13.51 -7.37
CA ARG A 446 4.76 -13.71 -8.74
C ARG A 446 5.29 -12.38 -9.31
N PRO A 447 6.52 -11.94 -8.94
CA PRO A 447 7.09 -10.68 -9.39
C PRO A 447 7.22 -10.65 -10.92
N GLY A 448 7.04 -9.47 -11.54
CA GLY A 448 7.17 -9.29 -12.99
C GLY A 448 6.04 -9.89 -13.86
N CYS A 449 5.23 -10.81 -13.34
CA CYS A 449 4.20 -11.51 -14.11
C CYS A 449 2.90 -10.73 -14.40
N GLY A 450 2.74 -9.51 -13.86
CA GLY A 450 1.48 -8.75 -13.94
C GLY A 450 0.30 -9.37 -13.15
N LEU A 451 0.56 -10.45 -12.40
CA LEU A 451 -0.42 -11.19 -11.60
C LEU A 451 -0.66 -10.58 -10.21
N SER A 452 -0.55 -9.26 -10.12
CA SER A 452 -0.86 -8.50 -8.92
C SER A 452 -1.60 -7.21 -9.30
N ILE A 453 -2.43 -6.73 -8.38
CA ILE A 453 -3.12 -5.46 -8.44
C ILE A 453 -2.14 -4.37 -7.96
N PRO A 454 -1.93 -3.29 -8.73
CA PRO A 454 -1.11 -2.18 -8.26
C PRO A 454 -1.76 -1.50 -7.05
N SER A 455 -0.94 -1.14 -6.07
CA SER A 455 -1.39 -0.47 -4.84
C SER A 455 -0.45 0.70 -4.53
N VAL A 456 -1.03 1.76 -3.97
CA VAL A 456 -0.32 2.95 -3.52
C VAL A 456 -0.91 3.37 -2.17
N LYS A 457 -0.05 3.72 -1.22
CA LYS A 457 -0.42 4.50 -0.03
C LYS A 457 0.02 5.93 -0.23
N ALA A 458 -0.88 6.86 0.10
CA ALA A 458 -0.65 8.28 -0.08
C ALA A 458 -0.82 9.00 1.26
N PHE A 459 0.10 9.91 1.57
CA PHE A 459 0.08 10.70 2.80
C PHE A 459 0.38 12.16 2.49
N LYS A 460 -0.16 13.08 3.28
CA LYS A 460 0.09 14.52 3.15
C LYS A 460 0.29 15.15 4.52
N VAL A 461 1.30 16.01 4.61
CA VAL A 461 1.69 16.74 5.81
C VAL A 461 1.85 18.23 5.48
N VAL A 462 1.73 19.08 6.49
CA VAL A 462 1.88 20.55 6.33
C VAL A 462 2.84 21.12 7.37
N ARG A 463 3.71 22.04 6.94
CA ARG A 463 4.71 22.73 7.77
C ARG A 463 4.64 24.24 7.56
N MET A 464 5.02 25.03 8.57
CA MET A 464 5.37 26.44 8.33
C MET A 464 6.64 26.52 7.48
N SER A 465 6.65 27.39 6.47
CA SER A 465 7.80 27.64 5.58
C SER A 465 8.24 29.10 5.58
N PHE A 466 7.34 30.00 5.99
CA PHE A 466 7.62 31.37 6.43
C PHE A 466 6.52 31.78 7.40
N ASP A 467 6.93 32.28 8.56
CA ASP A 467 6.09 32.85 9.60
C ASP A 467 6.49 34.32 9.73
N SER A 468 5.53 35.21 9.47
CA SER A 468 5.74 36.65 9.38
C SER A 468 5.67 37.34 10.73
N ASN A 469 4.99 36.73 11.71
CA ASN A 469 4.71 37.32 13.02
C ASN A 469 5.42 36.60 14.19
N GLY A 470 5.95 35.39 13.94
CA GLY A 470 6.77 34.60 14.86
C GLY A 470 5.98 33.78 15.89
N ASN A 471 4.68 33.58 15.72
CA ASN A 471 3.84 32.84 16.67
C ASN A 471 3.82 31.32 16.45
N GLY A 472 4.40 30.81 15.36
CA GLY A 472 4.45 29.38 15.03
C GLY A 472 3.15 28.78 14.47
N LEU A 473 2.16 29.59 14.14
CA LEU A 473 0.85 29.20 13.60
C LEU A 473 0.64 29.80 12.20
N PRO A 474 -0.15 29.16 11.32
CA PRO A 474 -0.51 29.78 10.04
C PRO A 474 -1.45 30.97 10.23
N ASN A 475 -1.08 32.15 9.74
CA ASN A 475 -1.96 33.32 9.64
C ASN A 475 -1.97 33.90 8.23
N PHE A 476 -2.84 34.89 8.00
CA PHE A 476 -2.91 35.62 6.74
C PHE A 476 -1.54 36.19 6.33
N GLY A 477 -1.13 35.96 5.08
CA GLY A 477 0.18 36.36 4.54
C GLY A 477 1.33 35.37 4.78
N ASP A 478 1.19 34.40 5.69
CA ASP A 478 2.22 33.39 5.95
C ASP A 478 2.31 32.36 4.82
N ARG A 479 3.43 31.62 4.79
CA ARG A 479 3.64 30.55 3.81
C ARG A 479 3.75 29.20 4.47
N VAL A 480 2.88 28.27 4.07
CA VAL A 480 2.96 26.86 4.43
C VAL A 480 3.55 26.02 3.27
N GLU A 481 4.27 24.96 3.61
CA GLU A 481 4.71 23.91 2.69
C GLU A 481 3.87 22.67 2.94
N TRP A 482 3.19 22.19 1.89
CA TRP A 482 2.51 20.90 1.87
C TRP A 482 3.46 19.87 1.24
N GLU A 483 3.62 18.73 1.89
CA GLU A 483 4.42 17.60 1.40
C GLU A 483 3.52 16.38 1.23
N LEU A 484 3.33 15.97 -0.02
CA LEU A 484 2.59 14.77 -0.42
C LEU A 484 3.60 13.65 -0.68
N LYS A 485 3.31 12.44 -0.20
CA LYS A 485 4.08 11.22 -0.43
C LYS A 485 3.16 10.18 -1.06
N TYR A 486 3.54 9.61 -2.19
CA TYR A 486 2.87 8.47 -2.81
C TYR A 486 3.84 7.30 -2.88
N ILE A 487 3.53 6.23 -2.16
CA ILE A 487 4.38 5.05 -1.94
C ILE A 487 3.71 3.84 -2.59
N ASN A 488 4.37 3.21 -3.56
CA ASN A 488 3.88 1.97 -4.15
C ASN A 488 4.23 0.78 -3.25
N ASP A 489 3.23 0.28 -2.54
CA ASP A 489 3.33 -0.87 -1.63
C ASP A 489 3.05 -2.22 -2.34
N SER A 490 3.01 -2.21 -3.68
CA SER A 490 2.83 -3.41 -4.51
C SER A 490 4.11 -3.83 -5.24
N ASN A 491 4.10 -5.05 -5.78
CA ASN A 491 5.16 -5.62 -6.60
C ASN A 491 5.04 -5.28 -8.10
N VAL A 492 4.26 -4.25 -8.47
CA VAL A 492 3.96 -3.88 -9.86
C VAL A 492 4.28 -2.41 -10.10
N ASP A 493 4.97 -2.12 -11.20
CA ASP A 493 5.26 -0.75 -11.64
C ASP A 493 3.99 -0.04 -12.11
N ILE A 494 3.80 1.20 -11.67
CA ILE A 494 2.64 2.04 -12.03
C ILE A 494 3.10 3.11 -13.02
N SER A 495 2.79 2.88 -14.30
CA SER A 495 3.04 3.83 -15.38
C SER A 495 1.95 4.90 -15.47
N ASN A 496 2.25 5.99 -16.19
CA ASN A 496 1.37 7.14 -16.34
C ASN A 496 0.90 7.72 -15.00
N PHE A 497 1.75 7.65 -13.98
CA PHE A 497 1.41 8.14 -12.65
C PHE A 497 1.26 9.66 -12.69
N GLN A 498 0.30 10.18 -11.95
CA GLN A 498 -0.03 11.60 -11.90
C GLN A 498 -0.62 11.92 -10.53
N VAL A 499 -0.43 13.17 -10.07
CA VAL A 499 -1.04 13.67 -8.83
C VAL A 499 -1.77 14.97 -9.14
N SER A 500 -3.05 15.04 -8.76
CA SER A 500 -3.85 16.26 -8.80
C SER A 500 -4.03 16.80 -7.38
N ASP A 501 -3.80 18.09 -7.18
CA ASP A 501 -3.97 18.78 -5.89
C ASP A 501 -4.66 20.14 -6.11
N PRO A 502 -5.99 20.23 -6.01
CA PRO A 502 -6.70 21.51 -6.07
C PRO A 502 -6.55 22.27 -4.75
N LEU A 503 -6.15 23.53 -4.82
CA LEU A 503 -6.01 24.41 -3.66
C LEU A 503 -7.35 25.08 -3.31
N ASP A 504 -7.63 25.22 -2.02
CA ASP A 504 -8.72 26.07 -1.53
C ASP A 504 -8.50 27.53 -1.98
N SER A 505 -9.59 28.24 -2.29
CA SER A 505 -9.63 29.69 -2.56
C SER A 505 -8.83 30.57 -1.59
N LYS A 506 -8.63 30.12 -0.35
CA LYS A 506 -7.87 30.79 0.72
C LYS A 506 -6.35 30.51 0.67
N LEU A 507 -5.87 29.78 -0.35
CA LEU A 507 -4.46 29.52 -0.61
C LEU A 507 -4.07 30.07 -1.99
N ILE A 508 -3.00 30.88 -2.03
CA ILE A 508 -2.37 31.29 -3.29
C ILE A 508 -1.12 30.43 -3.50
N TYR A 509 -0.97 29.81 -4.67
CA TYR A 509 0.24 29.07 -5.01
C TYR A 509 1.47 30.00 -5.01
N TYR A 510 2.48 29.64 -4.22
CA TYR A 510 3.80 30.28 -4.24
C TYR A 510 4.71 29.44 -5.15
N PRO A 511 5.39 30.02 -6.16
CA PRO A 511 6.03 29.29 -7.26
C PRO A 511 7.24 28.46 -6.83
N SER A 512 6.95 27.32 -6.20
CA SER A 512 7.89 26.38 -5.61
C SER A 512 7.19 25.02 -5.54
N LEU A 513 7.44 24.22 -6.58
CA LEU A 513 6.98 22.84 -6.70
C LEU A 513 8.20 21.95 -6.89
N ILE A 514 8.51 21.14 -5.88
CA ILE A 514 9.69 20.26 -5.86
C ILE A 514 9.18 18.82 -5.88
N VAL A 515 9.67 18.02 -6.83
CA VAL A 515 9.35 16.60 -6.95
C VAL A 515 10.63 15.79 -6.79
N THR A 516 10.57 14.74 -5.96
CA THR A 516 11.64 13.74 -5.84
C THR A 516 11.04 12.34 -5.98
N ALA A 517 11.84 11.40 -6.49
CA ALA A 517 11.42 10.03 -6.75
C ALA A 517 12.52 9.05 -6.31
N THR A 518 12.14 7.88 -5.78
CA THR A 518 13.06 6.88 -5.21
C THR A 518 12.94 5.52 -5.90
N SER A 519 13.92 4.63 -5.65
CA SER A 519 13.91 3.22 -6.11
C SER A 519 13.71 3.05 -7.62
N GLY A 520 14.30 3.94 -8.42
CA GLY A 520 14.16 3.93 -9.89
C GLY A 520 12.84 4.48 -10.42
N SER A 521 11.96 5.00 -9.56
CA SER A 521 10.80 5.80 -9.97
C SER A 521 11.25 7.09 -10.66
N THR A 522 10.46 7.59 -11.60
CA THR A 522 10.73 8.85 -12.32
C THR A 522 9.52 9.77 -12.24
N ALA A 523 9.75 11.03 -11.88
CA ALA A 523 8.75 12.08 -11.88
C ALA A 523 9.42 13.44 -11.97
N THR A 524 8.78 14.40 -12.63
CA THR A 524 9.24 15.79 -12.74
C THR A 524 8.07 16.74 -12.44
N PRO A 525 8.32 17.93 -11.87
CA PRO A 525 7.25 18.89 -11.59
C PRO A 525 6.58 19.38 -12.86
N ASN A 526 5.26 19.57 -12.83
CA ASN A 526 4.54 20.28 -13.88
C ASN A 526 4.80 21.80 -13.73
N PRO A 527 5.51 22.47 -14.67
CA PRO A 527 5.78 23.90 -14.57
C PRO A 527 4.52 24.76 -14.71
N ALA A 528 3.41 24.20 -15.23
CA ALA A 528 2.14 24.91 -15.38
C ALA A 528 1.22 24.80 -14.16
N TYR A 529 1.58 24.01 -13.13
CA TYR A 529 0.77 23.87 -11.91
C TYR A 529 0.53 25.23 -11.25
N ASN A 530 -0.73 25.51 -10.90
CA ASN A 530 -1.14 26.70 -10.17
C ASN A 530 -2.19 26.41 -9.08
N GLY A 531 -2.57 25.14 -8.87
CA GLY A 531 -3.55 24.71 -7.88
C GLY A 531 -5.01 25.07 -8.18
N THR A 532 -5.30 25.79 -9.26
CA THR A 532 -6.66 26.25 -9.62
C THR A 532 -7.07 25.74 -11.00
N SER A 533 -6.71 26.43 -12.08
CA SER A 533 -6.98 25.97 -13.45
C SER A 533 -6.07 24.83 -13.91
N VAL A 534 -4.93 24.64 -13.23
CA VAL A 534 -4.00 23.51 -13.45
C VAL A 534 -3.64 22.89 -12.10
N THR A 535 -4.34 21.80 -11.77
CA THR A 535 -4.19 21.05 -10.51
C THR A 535 -3.18 19.90 -10.62
N GLN A 536 -2.77 19.53 -11.82
CA GLN A 536 -1.85 18.41 -12.06
C GLN A 536 -0.42 18.80 -11.67
N MET A 537 0.19 18.09 -10.72
CA MET A 537 1.48 18.42 -10.11
C MET A 537 2.67 17.82 -10.85
N LEU A 538 2.50 16.72 -11.59
CA LEU A 538 3.58 16.05 -12.31
C LEU A 538 3.49 16.31 -13.81
N ALA A 539 4.63 16.38 -14.49
CA ALA A 539 4.65 16.31 -15.94
C ALA A 539 4.22 14.90 -16.42
N SER A 540 3.75 14.80 -17.66
CA SER A 540 3.31 13.53 -18.26
C SER A 540 4.42 12.48 -18.30
N GLY A 541 4.07 11.22 -18.02
CA GLY A 541 4.98 10.07 -18.17
C GLY A 541 5.75 9.71 -16.90
N ALA A 542 5.33 10.18 -15.72
CA ALA A 542 5.90 9.70 -14.46
C ALA A 542 5.62 8.19 -14.26
N LEU A 543 6.58 7.52 -13.63
CA LEU A 543 6.59 6.08 -13.35
C LEU A 543 6.87 5.87 -11.87
N LEU A 544 5.93 5.29 -11.15
CA LEU A 544 6.08 4.91 -9.76
C LEU A 544 6.43 3.42 -9.67
N LYS A 545 7.71 3.11 -9.50
CA LYS A 545 8.23 1.73 -9.45
C LYS A 545 7.68 0.96 -8.26
N ALA A 546 7.62 -0.37 -8.38
CA ALA A 546 7.35 -1.27 -7.25
C ALA A 546 8.31 -0.98 -6.07
N GLY A 547 7.78 -0.77 -4.86
CA GLY A 547 8.56 -0.37 -3.68
C GLY A 547 9.20 1.04 -3.77
N GLY A 548 8.78 1.86 -4.74
CA GLY A 548 9.22 3.24 -4.91
C GLY A 548 8.29 4.25 -4.26
N MET A 549 8.78 5.49 -4.11
CA MET A 549 8.03 6.63 -3.62
C MET A 549 8.24 7.84 -4.53
N ILE A 550 7.17 8.62 -4.75
CA ILE A 550 7.23 9.99 -5.27
C ILE A 550 6.84 10.94 -4.14
N THR A 551 7.67 11.94 -3.86
CA THR A 551 7.38 13.02 -2.91
C THR A 551 7.23 14.33 -3.66
N ILE A 552 6.20 15.11 -3.32
CA ILE A 552 5.88 16.39 -3.93
C ILE A 552 5.77 17.44 -2.82
N LYS A 553 6.57 18.49 -2.88
CA LYS A 553 6.48 19.65 -1.98
C LYS A 553 5.95 20.84 -2.75
N VAL A 554 4.89 21.47 -2.25
CA VAL A 554 4.27 22.67 -2.82
C VAL A 554 4.11 23.74 -1.75
N LYS A 555 4.44 24.99 -2.07
CA LYS A 555 4.27 26.13 -1.14
C LYS A 555 3.06 26.97 -1.49
N THR A 556 2.38 27.48 -0.48
CA THR A 556 1.23 28.37 -0.64
C THR A 556 1.28 29.52 0.35
N VAL A 557 0.86 30.72 -0.08
CA VAL A 557 0.56 31.86 0.78
C VAL A 557 -0.86 31.70 1.30
N VAL A 558 -1.08 31.95 2.60
CA VAL A 558 -2.41 32.01 3.20
C VAL A 558 -3.08 33.35 2.86
N ASN A 559 -4.30 33.30 2.33
CA ASN A 559 -5.04 34.43 1.77
C ASN A 559 -6.52 34.45 2.21
N GLY A 560 -6.82 34.01 3.44
CA GLY A 560 -8.18 34.02 3.98
C GLY A 560 -8.21 33.58 5.44
N PHE A 561 -9.43 33.37 5.97
CA PHE A 561 -9.70 32.96 7.35
C PHE A 561 -10.59 31.71 7.41
N GLY A 562 -10.63 31.06 8.57
CA GLY A 562 -11.34 29.81 8.82
C GLY A 562 -10.58 28.57 8.34
N THR A 563 -11.25 27.42 8.41
CA THR A 563 -10.65 26.13 8.07
C THR A 563 -10.34 26.03 6.57
N ILE A 564 -9.18 25.43 6.28
CA ILE A 564 -8.75 25.01 4.94
C ILE A 564 -8.50 23.51 5.01
N LEU A 565 -9.07 22.76 4.07
CA LEU A 565 -8.84 21.33 3.89
C LEU A 565 -8.26 21.10 2.50
N ASN A 566 -7.12 20.43 2.40
CA ASN A 566 -6.35 20.31 1.17
C ASN A 566 -6.03 18.84 0.86
N GLN A 567 -6.45 18.35 -0.31
CA GLN A 567 -6.55 16.92 -0.60
C GLN A 567 -5.89 16.55 -1.93
N GLY A 568 -4.73 15.90 -1.85
CA GLY A 568 -4.09 15.33 -3.05
C GLY A 568 -4.80 14.05 -3.49
N THR A 569 -4.86 13.81 -4.80
CA THR A 569 -5.34 12.55 -5.41
C THR A 569 -4.37 12.05 -6.47
N GLY A 570 -3.85 10.83 -6.30
CA GLY A 570 -2.95 10.16 -7.24
C GLY A 570 -3.66 9.20 -8.18
N THR A 571 -3.31 9.20 -9.46
CA THR A 571 -3.86 8.32 -10.50
C THR A 571 -2.73 7.66 -11.30
N GLY A 572 -3.02 6.58 -12.01
CA GLY A 572 -2.04 5.84 -12.80
C GLY A 572 -2.61 4.56 -13.41
N THR A 573 -1.83 3.89 -14.25
CA THR A 573 -2.27 2.64 -14.89
C THR A 573 -2.54 1.56 -13.85
N GLY A 574 -3.79 1.09 -13.78
CA GLY A 574 -4.25 0.05 -12.86
C GLY A 574 -4.65 0.52 -11.46
N ILE A 575 -4.56 1.83 -11.17
CA ILE A 575 -5.15 2.46 -9.98
C ILE A 575 -6.68 2.61 -10.19
N PRO A 576 -7.52 2.54 -9.12
CA PRO A 576 -8.98 2.72 -9.23
C PRO A 576 -9.41 4.04 -9.87
N GLY A 577 -10.63 4.05 -10.44
CA GLY A 577 -11.19 5.19 -11.16
C GLY A 577 -11.42 6.47 -10.33
N GLY A 578 -11.30 6.41 -8.99
CA GLY A 578 -11.31 7.58 -8.10
C GLY A 578 -9.92 8.11 -7.72
N GLY A 579 -8.86 7.42 -8.12
CA GLY A 579 -7.50 7.66 -7.61
C GLY A 579 -7.30 7.22 -6.15
N VAL A 580 -6.08 7.41 -5.65
CA VAL A 580 -5.72 7.25 -4.24
C VAL A 580 -5.62 8.64 -3.61
N LYS A 581 -6.47 8.96 -2.64
CA LYS A 581 -6.35 10.23 -1.91
C LYS A 581 -5.24 10.14 -0.87
N THR A 582 -4.56 11.26 -0.63
CA THR A 582 -3.64 11.38 0.52
C THR A 582 -4.40 11.26 1.83
N ASP A 583 -3.82 10.56 2.80
CA ASP A 583 -4.28 10.59 4.19
C ASP A 583 -3.43 11.58 5.02
N THR A 584 -4.00 12.18 6.06
CA THR A 584 -3.35 13.27 6.78
C THR A 584 -2.40 12.79 7.88
N ALA A 585 -1.17 13.32 7.89
CA ALA A 585 -0.13 12.90 8.83
C ALA A 585 0.63 14.08 9.46
N ASP A 586 1.21 13.87 10.64
CA ASP A 586 1.96 14.88 11.38
C ASP A 586 3.22 14.32 12.09
N ASN A 587 3.68 14.98 13.15
CA ASN A 587 4.83 14.54 13.96
C ASN A 587 4.52 13.31 14.84
N THR A 588 3.25 13.03 15.12
CA THR A 588 2.77 11.91 15.95
C THR A 588 2.46 10.67 15.12
N THR A 589 2.07 10.84 13.85
CA THR A 589 1.80 9.73 12.93
C THR A 589 3.02 8.83 12.75
N SER A 590 2.94 7.65 13.36
CA SER A 590 4.03 6.68 13.45
C SER A 590 3.89 5.56 12.41
N GLY A 591 4.98 4.85 12.14
CA GLY A 591 5.02 3.71 11.22
C GLY A 591 5.64 4.00 9.85
N THR A 592 5.77 2.95 9.04
CA THR A 592 6.36 3.00 7.71
C THR A 592 5.54 2.21 6.68
N VAL A 593 5.60 2.60 5.42
CA VAL A 593 5.09 1.85 4.27
C VAL A 593 6.22 1.63 3.29
N ALA A 594 6.47 0.38 2.87
CA ALA A 594 7.61 -0.01 2.03
C ALA A 594 8.98 0.49 2.56
N GLY A 595 9.11 0.67 3.89
CA GLY A 595 10.30 1.24 4.55
C GLY A 595 10.34 2.77 4.65
N TYR A 596 9.42 3.50 4.01
CA TYR A 596 9.35 4.96 4.07
C TYR A 596 8.48 5.45 5.25
N PRO A 597 8.89 6.50 6.00
CA PRO A 597 8.12 7.03 7.12
C PRO A 597 6.85 7.76 6.67
N ILE A 598 5.74 7.46 7.34
CA ILE A 598 4.41 8.03 7.07
C ILE A 598 4.40 9.52 7.45
N GLY A 599 4.50 9.81 8.75
CA GLY A 599 4.54 11.18 9.27
C GLY A 599 5.91 11.83 9.14
N CYS A 600 6.11 12.86 9.97
CA CYS A 600 7.33 13.66 10.02
C CYS A 600 8.27 13.25 11.17
N GLY A 601 7.75 12.45 12.12
CA GLY A 601 8.44 12.07 13.35
C GLY A 601 8.48 13.20 14.38
N THR A 602 8.91 12.89 15.60
CA THR A 602 8.73 13.72 16.80
C THR A 602 9.33 15.14 16.72
N ASN A 603 10.29 15.38 15.82
CA ASN A 603 10.91 16.69 15.58
C ASN A 603 10.79 17.13 14.11
N GLY A 604 9.82 16.61 13.36
CA GLY A 604 9.67 16.80 11.91
C GLY A 604 9.07 18.13 11.46
N GLY A 605 8.74 19.03 12.38
CA GLY A 605 8.26 20.39 12.11
C GLY A 605 6.87 20.47 11.45
N CYS A 606 6.10 19.38 11.45
CA CYS A 606 4.73 19.37 10.92
C CYS A 606 3.73 19.90 11.94
N LEU A 607 2.73 20.62 11.44
CA LEU A 607 1.59 21.08 12.23
C LEU A 607 0.76 19.88 12.67
N SER A 608 0.14 19.95 13.85
CA SER A 608 -0.76 18.91 14.34
C SER A 608 -1.92 18.70 13.37
N GLN A 609 -2.28 17.45 13.10
CA GLN A 609 -3.39 17.05 12.24
C GLN A 609 -4.51 16.31 13.00
N VAL A 610 -4.37 16.15 14.32
CA VAL A 610 -5.31 15.43 15.20
C VAL A 610 -6.77 15.90 15.05
N ALA A 611 -7.00 17.19 14.77
CA ALA A 611 -8.34 17.75 14.57
C ALA A 611 -9.02 17.31 13.25
N TYR A 612 -8.25 16.76 12.30
CA TYR A 612 -8.70 16.35 10.97
C TYR A 612 -8.64 14.83 10.76
N GLN A 613 -8.05 14.08 11.70
CA GLN A 613 -7.92 12.63 11.64
C GLN A 613 -9.20 11.92 12.10
N THR A 614 -9.66 10.98 11.29
CA THR A 614 -10.74 10.04 11.56
C THR A 614 -10.19 8.62 11.58
N THR A 615 -10.98 7.64 11.99
CA THR A 615 -10.51 6.26 12.19
C THR A 615 -10.75 5.32 11.00
N SER A 616 -11.35 5.80 9.89
CA SER A 616 -11.63 4.96 8.71
C SER A 616 -11.45 5.62 7.35
N ASN A 617 -11.28 6.94 7.25
CA ASN A 617 -11.17 7.63 5.95
C ASN A 617 -9.72 7.95 5.56
N GLN A 618 -9.54 8.31 4.28
CA GLN A 618 -8.38 9.06 3.80
C GLN A 618 -8.67 10.54 4.04
N ASP A 619 -8.07 11.11 5.08
CA ASP A 619 -8.44 12.45 5.55
C ASP A 619 -7.65 13.58 4.86
N PRO A 620 -8.27 14.73 4.58
CA PRO A 620 -7.59 15.88 4.02
C PRO A 620 -6.65 16.52 5.05
N THR A 621 -5.51 17.05 4.59
CA THR A 621 -4.62 17.81 5.45
C THR A 621 -5.18 19.21 5.67
N GLY A 622 -5.34 19.60 6.93
CA GLY A 622 -6.03 20.81 7.33
C GLY A 622 -5.15 21.83 8.04
N ILE A 623 -5.53 23.11 7.92
CA ILE A 623 -5.09 24.19 8.79
C ILE A 623 -6.31 25.03 9.19
N ASP A 624 -6.33 25.51 10.43
CA ASP A 624 -7.33 26.48 10.89
C ASP A 624 -6.65 27.83 11.08
N LEU A 625 -7.33 28.87 10.62
CA LEU A 625 -6.87 30.26 10.59
C LEU A 625 -7.71 31.15 11.51
N GLY A 626 -8.65 30.55 12.27
CA GLY A 626 -9.58 31.25 13.13
C GLY A 626 -10.63 32.05 12.35
N THR A 627 -11.51 32.74 13.07
CA THR A 627 -12.42 33.71 12.43
C THR A 627 -11.66 34.97 12.03
N ALA A 628 -12.07 35.61 10.94
CA ALA A 628 -11.62 36.97 10.62
C ALA A 628 -11.85 37.90 11.83
N PRO A 629 -10.93 38.86 12.10
CA PRO A 629 -11.14 39.83 13.17
C PRO A 629 -12.45 40.59 12.95
N SER A 630 -13.17 40.88 14.04
CA SER A 630 -14.45 41.60 13.94
C SER A 630 -14.21 43.04 13.48
N ALA A 631 -14.55 43.33 12.22
CA ALA A 631 -14.43 44.67 11.65
C ALA A 631 -15.22 45.69 12.48
N GLY A 632 -14.50 46.59 13.14
CA GLY A 632 -15.02 47.69 13.93
C GLY A 632 -14.38 49.01 13.50
N PRO A 633 -15.02 50.16 13.73
CA PRO A 633 -14.41 51.45 13.43
C PRO A 633 -13.17 51.69 14.30
N ALA A 634 -12.02 51.88 13.67
CA ALA A 634 -10.73 52.20 14.30
C ALA A 634 -10.25 53.61 13.91
N ASN A 635 -9.36 54.20 14.72
CA ASN A 635 -8.81 55.52 14.48
C ASN A 635 -7.32 55.45 14.10
N VAL A 636 -6.86 56.33 13.22
CA VAL A 636 -5.42 56.45 12.84
C VAL A 636 -4.91 57.83 13.20
N GLN A 637 -3.94 57.91 14.11
CA GLN A 637 -3.46 59.15 14.71
C GLN A 637 -1.94 59.28 14.60
N GLY A 638 -1.47 60.52 14.42
CA GLY A 638 -0.05 60.78 14.29
C GLY A 638 0.31 62.27 14.27
N ARG A 639 1.55 62.56 13.89
CA ARG A 639 2.12 63.91 13.87
C ARG A 639 3.05 64.11 12.67
N VAL A 640 3.01 65.29 12.07
CA VAL A 640 3.95 65.75 11.04
C VAL A 640 4.91 66.75 11.68
N VAL A 641 6.22 66.56 11.51
CA VAL A 641 7.27 67.38 12.12
C VAL A 641 8.39 67.70 11.13
N ASP A 642 9.16 68.76 11.42
CA ASP A 642 10.42 69.04 10.73
C ASP A 642 11.60 68.25 11.33
N ALA A 643 12.77 68.34 10.69
CA ALA A 643 14.02 67.73 11.16
C ALA A 643 14.49 68.22 12.55
N THR A 644 13.87 69.26 13.13
CA THR A 644 14.12 69.75 14.51
C THR A 644 13.04 69.32 15.50
N GLY A 645 12.06 68.51 15.08
CA GLY A 645 10.95 68.01 15.91
C GLY A 645 9.79 69.01 16.10
N ARG A 646 9.83 70.17 15.43
CA ARG A 646 8.75 71.17 15.48
C ARG A 646 7.60 70.70 14.59
N GLY A 647 6.37 70.95 15.03
CA GLY A 647 5.18 70.51 14.30
C GLY A 647 4.98 71.27 12.99
N ILE A 648 4.75 70.54 11.90
CA ILE A 648 4.38 71.13 10.61
C ILE A 648 2.85 71.14 10.53
N GLY A 649 2.27 72.32 10.72
CA GLY A 649 0.84 72.53 10.51
C GLY A 649 0.47 72.70 9.04
N ARG A 650 -0.79 72.41 8.72
CA ARG A 650 -1.39 72.51 7.38
C ARG A 650 -0.77 71.55 6.35
N ALA A 651 -0.11 70.48 6.80
CA ALA A 651 0.21 69.34 5.94
C ALA A 651 -1.08 68.55 5.66
N MET A 652 -1.26 68.14 4.41
CA MET A 652 -2.36 67.28 3.97
C MET A 652 -1.95 65.82 4.15
N LEU A 653 -2.79 65.04 4.83
CA LEU A 653 -2.65 63.61 5.00
C LEU A 653 -3.76 62.92 4.24
N THR A 654 -3.42 61.94 3.40
CA THR A 654 -4.39 61.18 2.61
C THR A 654 -4.24 59.70 2.95
N LEU A 655 -5.29 59.10 3.50
CA LEU A 655 -5.40 57.67 3.78
C LEU A 655 -6.25 57.03 2.69
N GLN A 656 -5.75 56.01 2.01
CA GLN A 656 -6.46 55.30 0.94
C GLN A 656 -6.59 53.81 1.29
N ASN A 657 -7.79 53.25 1.22
CA ASN A 657 -7.99 51.81 1.27
C ASN A 657 -7.48 51.19 -0.05
N ALA A 658 -6.58 50.22 0.04
CA ALA A 658 -5.91 49.62 -1.11
C ALA A 658 -6.79 48.64 -1.91
N ASN A 659 -7.85 48.11 -1.30
CA ASN A 659 -8.74 47.11 -1.88
C ASN A 659 -9.88 47.75 -2.70
N ASN A 660 -10.49 48.82 -2.18
CA ASN A 660 -11.66 49.48 -2.78
C ASN A 660 -11.39 50.92 -3.27
N GLY A 661 -10.21 51.48 -2.99
CA GLY A 661 -9.81 52.81 -3.45
C GLY A 661 -10.45 53.98 -2.71
N THR A 662 -11.24 53.75 -1.66
CA THR A 662 -11.83 54.82 -0.83
C THR A 662 -10.74 55.68 -0.21
N VAL A 663 -10.93 57.01 -0.21
CA VAL A 663 -9.95 57.99 0.26
C VAL A 663 -10.54 58.86 1.37
N TRP A 664 -9.79 58.99 2.46
CA TRP A 664 -10.00 59.98 3.50
C TRP A 664 -8.85 61.00 3.44
N THR A 665 -9.15 62.29 3.67
CA THR A 665 -8.15 63.36 3.73
C THR A 665 -8.34 64.19 4.99
N VAL A 666 -7.26 64.43 5.73
CA VAL A 666 -7.23 65.31 6.90
C VAL A 666 -6.06 66.28 6.81
N ILE A 667 -6.09 67.35 7.62
CA ILE A 667 -5.05 68.39 7.62
C ILE A 667 -4.44 68.48 9.02
N SER A 668 -3.11 68.52 9.12
CA SER A 668 -2.42 68.64 10.40
C SER A 668 -2.69 69.98 11.09
N ASN A 669 -2.90 69.95 12.41
CA ASN A 669 -3.08 71.17 13.21
C ASN A 669 -1.76 71.96 13.38
N SER A 670 -1.80 73.13 14.03
CA SER A 670 -0.61 73.99 14.23
C SER A 670 0.57 73.32 14.96
N PHE A 671 0.33 72.23 15.69
CA PHE A 671 1.35 71.44 16.38
C PHE A 671 1.75 70.17 15.61
N GLY A 672 1.22 69.97 14.40
CA GLY A 672 1.50 68.86 13.49
C GLY A 672 0.59 67.64 13.62
N TYR A 673 -0.34 67.60 14.58
CA TYR A 673 -1.13 66.38 14.82
C TYR A 673 -2.23 66.18 13.77
N PHE A 674 -2.50 64.91 13.44
CA PHE A 674 -3.59 64.48 12.56
C PHE A 674 -4.31 63.26 13.17
N THR A 675 -5.59 63.11 12.83
CA THR A 675 -6.45 62.00 13.26
C THR A 675 -7.45 61.68 12.16
N PHE A 676 -7.50 60.42 11.74
CA PHE A 676 -8.61 59.81 11.02
C PHE A 676 -9.48 59.05 12.03
N THR A 677 -10.81 59.16 11.91
CA THR A 677 -11.77 58.47 12.77
C THR A 677 -12.67 57.55 11.97
N GLU A 678 -13.22 56.53 12.62
CA GLU A 678 -14.20 55.60 12.05
C GLU A 678 -13.74 54.89 10.76
N ILE A 679 -12.44 54.60 10.68
CA ILE A 679 -11.87 53.86 9.56
C ILE A 679 -12.16 52.37 9.75
N PRO A 680 -12.73 51.65 8.76
CA PRO A 680 -13.01 50.22 8.89
C PRO A 680 -11.76 49.40 9.20
N SER A 681 -11.78 48.62 10.29
CA SER A 681 -10.71 47.68 10.60
C SER A 681 -10.81 46.37 9.81
N GLY A 682 -9.72 45.60 9.73
CA GLY A 682 -9.58 44.39 8.91
C GLY A 682 -9.29 44.67 7.42
N GLU A 683 -8.77 45.87 7.12
CA GLU A 683 -8.55 46.37 5.77
C GLU A 683 -7.12 46.95 5.62
N PHE A 684 -6.58 46.94 4.40
CA PHE A 684 -5.23 47.45 4.11
C PHE A 684 -5.26 48.89 3.59
N TYR A 685 -4.40 49.74 4.15
CA TYR A 685 -4.39 51.18 3.89
C TYR A 685 -3.00 51.71 3.53
N VAL A 686 -2.99 52.75 2.68
CA VAL A 686 -1.82 53.57 2.37
C VAL A 686 -2.07 54.99 2.86
N LEU A 687 -1.30 55.43 3.85
CA LEU A 687 -1.28 56.81 4.35
C LEU A 687 -0.16 57.58 3.65
N THR A 688 -0.43 58.80 3.18
CA THR A 688 0.55 59.67 2.51
C THR A 688 0.52 61.08 3.09
N VAL A 689 1.64 61.81 3.00
CA VAL A 689 1.78 63.22 3.44
C VAL A 689 2.21 64.14 2.30
N GLN A 690 1.65 65.35 2.27
CA GLN A 690 2.09 66.44 1.42
C GLN A 690 2.02 67.78 2.18
N SER A 691 3.02 68.66 2.02
CA SER A 691 2.99 70.01 2.58
C SER A 691 3.63 71.02 1.61
N LYS A 692 3.21 72.28 1.66
CA LYS A 692 3.81 73.35 0.87
C LYS A 692 5.06 73.87 1.59
N GLY A 693 6.22 73.80 0.92
CA GLY A 693 7.50 74.28 1.47
C GLY A 693 8.30 73.23 2.25
N HIS A 694 7.83 71.98 2.33
CA HIS A 694 8.55 70.87 2.97
C HIS A 694 8.60 69.66 2.03
N ALA A 695 9.77 69.02 1.94
CA ALA A 695 9.97 67.73 1.28
C ALA A 695 9.97 66.61 2.32
N PHE A 696 9.61 65.39 1.89
CA PHE A 696 9.61 64.19 2.72
C PHE A 696 10.22 63.05 1.92
N SER A 697 11.42 62.59 2.30
CA SER A 697 12.07 61.40 1.75
C SER A 697 11.28 60.12 2.02
N SER A 698 10.54 60.07 3.13
CA SER A 698 9.54 59.04 3.44
C SER A 698 8.16 59.68 3.56
N ASN A 699 7.44 59.77 2.44
CA ASN A 699 6.15 60.45 2.34
C ASN A 699 4.92 59.54 2.49
N SER A 700 5.11 58.25 2.78
CA SER A 700 4.03 57.28 2.89
C SER A 700 4.27 56.16 3.91
N TYR A 701 3.19 55.58 4.42
CA TYR A 701 3.12 54.37 5.22
C TYR A 701 2.06 53.44 4.62
N ALA A 702 2.32 52.13 4.64
CA ALA A 702 1.34 51.10 4.25
C ALA A 702 1.16 50.12 5.42
N PHE A 703 -0.07 49.83 5.81
CA PHE A 703 -0.39 49.00 6.97
C PHE A 703 -1.79 48.37 6.87
N GLU A 704 -1.97 47.24 7.54
CA GLU A 704 -3.31 46.71 7.86
C GLU A 704 -3.83 47.39 9.14
N LEU A 705 -5.07 47.87 9.13
CA LEU A 705 -5.68 48.50 10.29
C LEU A 705 -6.54 47.48 11.04
N ASN A 706 -6.00 46.87 12.10
CA ASN A 706 -6.74 45.90 12.91
C ASN A 706 -7.36 46.50 14.19
N ASP A 707 -6.75 47.56 14.74
CA ASP A 707 -7.22 48.36 15.88
C ASP A 707 -6.66 49.79 15.74
N ASN A 708 -6.95 50.67 16.68
CA ASN A 708 -6.49 52.05 16.75
C ASN A 708 -4.96 52.17 16.63
N ILE A 709 -4.49 52.91 15.63
CA ILE A 709 -3.08 53.24 15.46
C ILE A 709 -2.84 54.65 15.99
N ALA A 710 -1.82 54.81 16.84
CA ALA A 710 -1.37 56.10 17.34
C ALA A 710 0.15 56.25 17.19
N GLY A 711 0.63 57.50 17.18
CA GLY A 711 2.06 57.80 17.20
C GLY A 711 2.79 57.72 15.86
N LEU A 712 2.07 57.58 14.73
CA LEU A 712 2.68 57.68 13.39
C LEU A 712 3.36 59.05 13.22
N ALA A 713 4.56 59.09 12.62
CA ALA A 713 5.35 60.30 12.53
C ALA A 713 5.92 60.52 11.13
N PHE A 714 5.51 61.61 10.47
CA PHE A 714 6.16 62.07 9.23
C PHE A 714 7.19 63.14 9.55
N VAL A 715 8.45 62.92 9.17
CA VAL A 715 9.55 63.87 9.37
C VAL A 715 9.94 64.48 8.03
N ALA A 716 9.86 65.81 7.92
CA ALA A 716 10.31 66.51 6.71
C ALA A 716 11.84 66.58 6.65
N ASP A 717 12.36 66.53 5.43
CA ASP A 717 13.79 66.63 5.16
C ASP A 717 14.34 68.01 5.60
N SER A 718 15.57 68.04 6.10
CA SER A 718 16.25 69.29 6.44
C SER A 718 16.32 70.23 5.22
N PRO A 719 15.99 71.53 5.36
CA PRO A 719 16.08 72.46 4.25
C PRO A 719 17.53 72.54 3.76
N SER A 720 17.74 72.22 2.48
CA SER A 720 19.05 72.35 1.83
C SER A 720 19.51 73.80 1.88
N ALA A 721 20.67 74.06 2.46
CA ALA A 721 21.28 75.38 2.43
C ALA A 721 21.45 75.85 0.97
N PRO A 722 21.16 77.13 0.64
CA PRO A 722 21.33 77.63 -0.71
C PRO A 722 22.81 77.56 -1.10
N THR A 723 23.13 76.71 -2.07
CA THR A 723 24.46 76.61 -2.65
C THR A 723 24.81 77.91 -3.36
N TYR A 724 25.67 78.71 -2.73
CA TYR A 724 26.34 79.82 -3.38
C TYR A 724 27.27 79.28 -4.48
N VAL A 725 26.97 79.60 -5.74
CA VAL A 725 27.78 79.20 -6.91
C VAL A 725 28.60 80.40 -7.38
N PRO A 726 29.94 80.41 -7.22
CA PRO A 726 30.80 81.37 -7.89
C PRO A 726 30.80 81.12 -9.41
N SER A 727 30.74 82.20 -10.19
CA SER A 727 30.71 82.15 -11.65
C SER A 727 31.99 81.54 -12.26
N ALA A 728 31.85 80.92 -13.44
CA ALA A 728 32.89 80.13 -14.08
C ALA A 728 33.87 80.94 -14.95
N THR A 729 35.16 80.65 -14.78
CA THR A 729 36.26 80.79 -15.75
C THR A 729 37.35 79.76 -15.36
N GLY A 730 38.06 79.04 -16.22
CA GLY A 730 37.97 78.88 -17.67
C GLY A 730 39.16 78.02 -18.17
N THR A 731 38.89 77.03 -19.03
CA THR A 731 39.83 76.35 -19.96
C THR A 731 41.12 75.63 -19.47
N ASN A 732 41.26 74.40 -20.00
CA ASN A 732 42.49 73.79 -20.54
C ASN A 732 43.54 73.04 -19.67
N SER A 733 43.55 71.71 -19.86
CA SER A 733 44.64 70.93 -20.52
C SER A 733 45.37 69.82 -19.73
N LYS A 734 45.32 68.62 -20.35
CA LYS A 734 46.33 67.56 -20.54
C LYS A 734 47.20 66.98 -19.39
N SER A 735 47.46 65.68 -19.59
CA SER A 735 48.65 64.87 -19.24
C SER A 735 48.92 64.43 -17.79
N THR A 736 48.81 63.11 -17.59
CA THR A 736 49.71 62.26 -16.79
C THR A 736 51.19 62.41 -17.27
N PRO A 737 52.25 62.13 -16.45
CA PRO A 737 52.36 60.91 -15.62
C PRO A 737 53.22 61.00 -14.33
N SER A 738 53.57 59.82 -13.79
CA SER A 738 54.68 59.45 -12.87
C SER A 738 54.56 59.70 -11.34
N ALA A 739 54.85 58.63 -10.59
CA ALA A 739 55.12 58.59 -9.14
C ALA A 739 56.63 58.79 -8.85
N PRO A 740 57.15 58.80 -7.59
CA PRO A 740 57.33 57.54 -6.82
C PRO A 740 57.38 57.57 -5.26
N LEU A 741 57.15 56.40 -4.66
CA LEU A 741 57.81 55.74 -3.48
C LEU A 741 58.24 56.52 -2.19
N SER A 742 57.78 56.02 -1.02
CA SER A 742 58.63 55.31 -0.02
C SER A 742 57.78 54.55 1.04
N ARG A 743 57.94 53.22 1.18
CA ARG A 743 58.57 52.44 2.30
C ARG A 743 57.94 52.61 3.70
N SER A 744 57.17 51.63 4.24
CA SER A 744 57.51 50.27 4.77
C SER A 744 57.92 50.27 6.26
N LYS A 745 57.21 49.57 7.17
CA LYS A 745 57.46 48.20 7.72
C LYS A 745 56.67 48.08 9.06
N GLN A 746 56.39 46.94 9.71
CA GLN A 746 56.36 45.51 9.37
C GLN A 746 55.41 44.80 10.38
N ARG A 747 54.77 43.69 9.95
CA ARG A 747 54.07 42.69 10.79
C ARG A 747 55.03 41.50 11.10
N PRO A 748 54.71 40.50 11.95
CA PRO A 748 53.58 39.55 11.76
C PRO A 748 52.29 39.89 12.52
#